data_AF-D7FM75-F1
#
_entry.id   AF-D7FM75-F1
#
_cell.length_a   1.000
_cell.length_b   1.000
_cell.length_c   1.000
_cell.angle_alpha   90.00
_cell.angle_beta   90.00
_cell.angle_gamma   90.00
#
_symmetry.space_group_name_H-M   'P 1'
#
loop_
_entity.id
_entity.type
_entity.pdbx_description
1 polymer ?
#
loop_
_entity_poly.entity_id
_entity_poly.type
_entity_poly.pdbx_seq_one_letter_code
_entity_poly.pdbx_strand_id
1 'polypeptide(L)'
;MDGHPVDCHVDIYGIFILCPTTSLPRCALFYSCPRRWPISDRDALVSLYNATGGANWKQKENWDTGADLSQWCGIKVDDQGRVVELNLFWNNLQGIIPKEMGALDKLEKLSLYGNKLTGLIPGTLGALSKLEALFLFNNQLTGPIPPELGNLGELQALDLQRNHLTGPIPPELGSLTALKDLGLDTNQLGGSIPEALGALSELKGLWLSSNKLTGSIPPELGKLGALKTLELWNNKLSGAIPANLGDLVALQTLSLGGNQLSGSIPQKLGGLTRLSTLVLSNNQLTGLWEVERKSRQGRTTPLSAKEPVPSALDSLLRVVEGCSQVRWGNNPWRYPPAEVMGQSISVHVRQYFNAVLAGSVSTVRRPLKVVVVGKESVGKTSLRQSIVAGKARPTRNHGGESTVHIDVEDHELDGRPIRIFDCAGQVAYTGLLQLFLTPQVIHLLVVDMPSVVGNIENGTSNPLEDLGALRWVRSLSFRVPGAAVILVGTKCDRVKDTDGETTEARLSRAAGMVEDNIRSWIHKWTTQRLHNHHAQSIAFENGVSLVNCGLPCDELDGGWPCDVSQPSLLHRITFKDGKARGVDADLPLSWGCALSLLDETARRVRGQPGFRGVERTELDGLWHDKVDELKRGGHEMEATEHALDGAISIMAYEGSLVVYGSFVIVDVQWLATVLKPLCSHKDMSMGEVNLGGITVRPGPRVERLVKDGILEPKLAEELWPDTWEHLLRALSSAGLTFPRPNDKEGGLVVLLRLDKDRPDDVGDILDDFRASHDGQIVASCTLLQGAPPGFIERLLSTCCRLGSCNHFWRYGVLIQSRSFSVILEYAEDDDTLVGKFSVDAFGDSRTAGPWLALSGCLSVLSKMLSEFPGMDVEATLECPYHSGGSRLIPIDLYQRRPWQCFIREVDGCRRCIHEGEQNARHLFSRGLVVVPVTDSGFDTAGFTRKFDDATTEYNEGASAPRVTVSTPPRPQESQGLPASRTTVSIPVGPSAAPRRMEPQDRVPAQIEALFGDLEKSFTIIAGGCLAAFAGLASVYAPEVWAPFLVLGMCFSLAAAASVLRKWCWRGGRLDPRSATGFSDHVHQNPRNGFENV
;
A
#
# COMPACT_ATOMS: atom_id res chain seq x y z
N MET A 1 -11.73 59.32 -28.27
CA MET A 1 -11.76 59.45 -26.80
C MET A 1 -11.01 58.26 -26.22
N ASP A 2 -9.76 58.00 -26.63
CA ASP A 2 -8.49 58.76 -26.41
C ASP A 2 -7.76 58.07 -25.25
N GLY A 3 -6.58 57.48 -25.37
CA GLY A 3 -5.66 57.26 -26.48
C GLY A 3 -4.46 56.46 -25.95
N HIS A 4 -4.00 55.46 -26.72
CA HIS A 4 -2.68 54.81 -26.63
C HIS A 4 -1.58 55.75 -27.22
N PRO A 5 -0.28 55.38 -27.38
CA PRO A 5 0.64 54.39 -26.76
C PRO A 5 2.12 54.92 -26.53
N VAL A 6 3.07 54.01 -26.24
CA VAL A 6 4.49 53.90 -26.70
C VAL A 6 5.64 54.04 -25.68
N ASP A 7 6.58 53.08 -25.79
CA ASP A 7 7.94 52.91 -25.26
C ASP A 7 8.87 54.15 -25.21
N CYS A 8 9.82 54.17 -24.26
CA CYS A 8 11.29 54.11 -24.49
C CYS A 8 12.13 54.52 -23.26
N HIS A 9 13.35 53.95 -23.24
CA HIS A 9 14.56 54.29 -22.46
C HIS A 9 14.80 55.77 -22.14
N VAL A 10 15.59 56.06 -21.09
CA VAL A 10 16.88 56.82 -21.17
C VAL A 10 17.54 57.02 -19.79
N ASP A 11 18.86 56.84 -19.77
CA ASP A 11 19.85 57.24 -18.76
C ASP A 11 19.73 58.71 -18.32
N ILE A 12 20.04 59.03 -17.06
CA ILE A 12 20.43 60.40 -16.70
C ILE A 12 21.73 60.42 -15.89
N TYR A 13 22.71 61.03 -16.54
CA TYR A 13 24.00 61.53 -16.09
C TYR A 13 23.95 62.37 -14.81
N GLY A 14 25.04 62.29 -14.05
CA GLY A 14 25.33 63.18 -12.93
C GLY A 14 25.43 64.65 -13.35
N ILE A 15 24.82 65.51 -12.54
CA ILE A 15 24.91 66.97 -12.64
C ILE A 15 25.86 67.46 -11.53
N PHE A 16 26.94 68.10 -11.96
CA PHE A 16 27.78 68.97 -11.12
C PHE A 16 27.00 70.23 -10.74
N ILE A 17 26.97 70.57 -9.45
CA ILE A 17 26.68 71.93 -8.98
C ILE A 17 27.86 72.41 -8.13
N LEU A 18 28.55 73.42 -8.66
CA LEU A 18 29.52 74.26 -7.95
C LEU A 18 28.77 75.26 -7.05
N CYS A 19 29.18 75.40 -5.79
CA CYS A 19 29.07 76.67 -5.09
C CYS A 19 30.23 76.86 -4.08
N PRO A 20 30.83 78.06 -3.95
CA PRO A 20 32.15 78.25 -3.37
C PRO A 20 32.14 78.95 -1.99
N THR A 21 33.29 78.91 -1.30
CA THR A 21 33.76 79.79 -0.18
C THR A 21 32.98 79.69 1.16
N THR A 22 33.55 79.67 2.37
CA THR A 22 34.89 79.96 2.92
C THR A 22 34.96 79.51 4.40
N SER A 23 36.19 79.22 4.87
CA SER A 23 36.71 79.34 6.26
C SER A 23 37.06 78.07 7.09
N LEU A 24 38.38 77.79 7.13
CA LEU A 24 39.23 77.42 8.28
C LEU A 24 39.38 75.92 8.70
N PRO A 25 40.54 75.52 9.30
CA PRO A 25 41.50 74.63 8.62
C PRO A 25 41.78 73.26 9.27
N ARG A 26 42.35 72.37 8.42
CA ARG A 26 43.30 71.26 8.71
C ARG A 26 42.87 70.15 9.70
N CYS A 27 42.29 69.10 9.12
CA CYS A 27 42.74 67.72 9.35
C CYS A 27 42.68 66.97 8.02
N ALA A 28 43.83 66.57 7.49
CA ALA A 28 43.91 65.74 6.31
C ALA A 28 43.53 64.31 6.69
N LEU A 29 42.33 63.87 6.31
CA LEU A 29 42.01 62.46 6.15
C LEU A 29 41.79 62.21 4.67
N PHE A 30 42.73 61.50 4.06
CA PHE A 30 42.57 60.89 2.76
C PHE A 30 41.30 60.02 2.78
N TYR A 31 40.24 60.44 2.10
CA TYR A 31 39.19 59.53 1.67
C TYR A 31 39.75 58.72 0.49
N SER A 32 40.50 57.67 0.82
CA SER A 32 40.67 56.55 -0.08
C SER A 32 39.36 55.77 -0.13
N CYS A 33 38.86 55.53 -1.35
CA CYS A 33 37.84 54.56 -1.69
C CYS A 33 37.92 53.32 -0.76
N PRO A 34 36.81 52.84 -0.15
CA PRO A 34 36.89 51.63 0.64
C PRO A 34 37.20 50.48 -0.33
N ARG A 35 38.46 50.06 -0.34
CA ARG A 35 38.84 48.73 -0.80
C ARG A 35 37.94 47.78 -0.02
N ARG A 36 36.95 47.16 -0.68
CA ARG A 36 36.28 45.98 -0.11
C ARG A 36 37.37 44.94 0.04
N TRP A 37 37.77 44.68 1.28
CA TRP A 37 38.62 43.56 1.61
C TRP A 37 37.90 42.29 1.14
N PRO A 38 38.58 41.32 0.51
CA PRO A 38 37.97 40.03 0.22
C PRO A 38 37.40 39.45 1.53
N ILE A 39 36.12 39.06 1.52
CA ILE A 39 35.52 38.36 2.65
C ILE A 39 36.35 37.09 2.86
N SER A 40 36.92 36.90 4.04
CA SER A 40 37.68 35.68 4.33
C SER A 40 36.74 34.50 4.49
N ASP A 41 37.25 33.27 4.32
CA ASP A 41 36.45 32.06 4.54
C ASP A 41 35.85 32.04 5.95
N ARG A 42 36.62 32.50 6.95
CA ARG A 42 36.14 32.66 8.33
C ARG A 42 34.96 33.63 8.39
N ASP A 43 35.01 34.79 7.73
CA ASP A 43 33.92 35.78 7.76
C ASP A 43 32.64 35.22 7.14
N ALA A 44 32.75 34.46 6.05
CA ALA A 44 31.62 33.80 5.41
C ALA A 44 30.99 32.74 6.33
N LEU A 45 31.83 31.92 6.99
CA LEU A 45 31.38 30.90 7.94
C LEU A 45 30.77 31.51 9.21
N VAL A 46 31.35 32.58 9.77
CA VAL A 46 30.77 33.30 10.91
C VAL A 46 29.44 33.94 10.53
N SER A 47 29.30 34.43 9.29
CA SER A 47 28.00 34.92 8.78
C SER A 47 26.96 33.81 8.75
N LEU A 48 27.32 32.60 8.32
CA LEU A 48 26.44 31.43 8.38
C LEU A 48 26.06 31.06 9.81
N TYR A 49 27.05 31.03 10.72
CA TYR A 49 26.83 30.76 12.13
C TYR A 49 25.81 31.73 12.74
N ASN A 50 25.98 33.03 12.50
CA ASN A 50 25.10 34.06 13.02
C ASN A 50 23.71 34.02 12.36
N ALA A 51 23.66 33.87 11.04
CA ALA A 51 22.40 33.86 10.27
C ALA A 51 21.51 32.65 10.56
N THR A 52 22.11 31.55 11.05
CA THR A 52 21.39 30.28 11.24
C THR A 52 21.31 29.81 12.70
N GLY A 53 21.48 30.74 13.64
CA GLY A 53 21.29 30.49 15.06
C GLY A 53 22.36 29.58 15.67
N GLY A 54 23.62 29.82 15.33
CA GLY A 54 24.83 29.07 15.72
C GLY A 54 24.89 28.58 17.16
N ALA A 55 24.47 29.42 18.10
CA ALA A 55 24.42 29.07 19.52
C ALA A 55 23.52 27.84 19.83
N ASN A 56 22.55 27.53 18.96
CA ASN A 56 21.58 26.44 19.11
C ASN A 56 21.87 25.24 18.19
N TRP A 57 23.00 25.25 17.48
CA TRP A 57 23.44 24.09 16.71
C TRP A 57 23.80 22.91 17.62
N LYS A 58 23.69 21.69 17.10
CA LYS A 58 24.03 20.48 17.87
C LYS A 58 25.54 20.25 17.95
N GLN A 59 26.22 20.40 16.82
CA GLN A 59 27.66 20.33 16.61
C GLN A 59 28.13 21.73 16.26
N LYS A 60 28.93 22.32 17.14
CA LYS A 60 29.39 23.71 17.06
C LYS A 60 30.77 23.91 17.65
N GLU A 61 31.53 22.82 17.79
CA GLU A 61 32.85 22.84 18.38
C GLU A 61 33.76 23.77 17.56
N ASN A 62 34.42 24.71 18.25
CA ASN A 62 35.31 25.74 17.72
C ASN A 62 34.68 26.80 16.80
N TRP A 63 33.38 26.74 16.51
CA TRP A 63 32.68 27.76 15.72
C TRP A 63 32.65 29.11 16.43
N ASP A 64 32.89 30.19 15.68
CA ASP A 64 32.97 31.58 16.18
C ASP A 64 34.04 31.77 17.29
N THR A 65 35.12 30.97 17.22
CA THR A 65 36.28 31.09 18.10
C THR A 65 37.55 31.51 17.35
N GLY A 66 38.62 31.77 18.10
CA GLY A 66 39.94 32.07 17.53
C GLY A 66 40.66 30.86 16.90
N ALA A 67 40.14 29.64 17.07
CA ALA A 67 40.75 28.40 16.58
C ALA A 67 40.87 28.35 15.05
N ASP A 68 41.87 27.62 14.55
CA ASP A 68 42.10 27.44 13.11
C ASP A 68 40.88 26.76 12.44
N LEU A 69 40.57 27.12 11.19
CA LEU A 69 39.39 26.60 10.48
C LEU A 69 39.43 25.08 10.31
N SER A 70 40.63 24.48 10.23
CA SER A 70 40.79 23.02 10.20
C SER A 70 40.30 22.32 11.48
N GLN A 71 40.17 23.06 12.58
CA GLN A 71 39.69 22.55 13.86
C GLN A 71 38.18 22.76 14.04
N TRP A 72 37.51 23.47 13.13
CA TRP A 72 36.07 23.72 13.24
C TRP A 72 35.30 22.47 12.84
N CYS A 73 34.31 22.11 13.67
CA CYS A 73 33.49 20.94 13.42
C CYS A 73 32.78 21.05 12.06
N GLY A 74 32.92 20.03 11.21
CA GLY A 74 32.28 19.98 9.90
C GLY A 74 33.03 20.72 8.78
N ILE A 75 34.25 21.24 9.02
CA ILE A 75 35.05 21.93 8.00
C ILE A 75 36.28 21.11 7.61
N LYS A 76 36.58 21.04 6.31
CA LYS A 76 37.90 20.65 5.81
C LYS A 76 38.50 21.78 5.00
N VAL A 77 39.82 21.93 5.11
CA VAL A 77 40.61 22.92 4.40
C VAL A 77 41.67 22.25 3.52
N ASP A 78 42.12 22.94 2.48
CA ASP A 78 43.27 22.55 1.67
C ASP A 78 44.61 22.87 2.36
N ASP A 79 45.73 22.58 1.69
CA ASP A 79 47.09 22.87 2.16
C ASP A 79 47.36 24.38 2.36
N GLN A 80 46.51 25.25 1.83
CA GLN A 80 46.58 26.71 1.97
C GLN A 80 45.63 27.24 3.05
N GLY A 81 44.91 26.35 3.76
CA GLY A 81 43.94 26.72 4.79
C GLY A 81 42.62 27.26 4.25
N ARG A 82 42.32 27.08 2.96
CA ARG A 82 41.05 27.47 2.32
C ARG A 82 40.00 26.38 2.47
N VAL A 83 38.75 26.75 2.69
CA VAL A 83 37.66 25.78 2.93
C VAL A 83 37.29 25.05 1.64
N VAL A 84 37.41 23.72 1.65
CA VAL A 84 37.07 22.83 0.52
C VAL A 84 35.83 21.99 0.79
N GLU A 85 35.52 21.67 2.05
CA GLU A 85 34.31 20.93 2.42
C GLU A 85 33.66 21.57 3.64
N LEU A 86 32.35 21.80 3.55
CA LEU A 86 31.51 22.23 4.66
C LEU A 86 30.35 21.25 4.85
N ASN A 87 30.30 20.62 6.01
CA ASN A 87 29.33 19.61 6.36
C ASN A 87 28.65 19.91 7.70
N LEU A 88 27.39 20.37 7.64
CA LEU A 88 26.57 20.73 8.78
C LEU A 88 25.17 20.08 8.69
N PHE A 89 25.10 18.85 8.17
CA PHE A 89 23.82 18.14 8.08
C PHE A 89 23.20 17.87 9.47
N TRP A 90 21.87 17.79 9.54
CA TRP A 90 21.12 17.41 10.76
C TRP A 90 21.48 18.21 12.04
N ASN A 91 21.95 19.44 11.87
CA ASN A 91 22.61 20.22 12.92
C ASN A 91 21.72 21.29 13.58
N ASN A 92 20.41 21.30 13.27
CA ASN A 92 19.42 22.25 13.82
C ASN A 92 19.67 23.72 13.41
N LEU A 93 20.32 23.96 12.27
CA LEU A 93 20.44 25.30 11.67
C LEU A 93 19.04 25.87 11.42
N GLN A 94 18.81 27.12 11.85
CA GLN A 94 17.53 27.83 11.75
C GLN A 94 17.77 29.25 11.25
N GLY A 95 17.15 29.64 10.14
CA GLY A 95 17.37 30.95 9.52
C GLY A 95 17.77 30.81 8.06
N ILE A 96 18.43 31.82 7.49
CA ILE A 96 18.71 31.89 6.05
C ILE A 96 20.13 31.45 5.70
N ILE A 97 20.33 31.00 4.46
CA ILE A 97 21.67 30.86 3.88
C ILE A 97 22.16 32.27 3.49
N PRO A 98 23.25 32.79 4.09
CA PRO A 98 23.73 34.13 3.78
C PRO A 98 24.43 34.17 2.42
N LYS A 99 24.32 35.30 1.72
CA LYS A 99 24.92 35.50 0.39
C LYS A 99 26.46 35.44 0.42
N GLU A 100 27.05 35.74 1.58
CA GLU A 100 28.47 35.72 1.87
C GLU A 100 29.08 34.32 1.68
N MET A 101 28.27 33.26 1.74
CA MET A 101 28.71 31.89 1.41
C MET A 101 29.26 31.75 -0.01
N GLY A 102 28.86 32.63 -0.94
CA GLY A 102 29.41 32.68 -2.29
C GLY A 102 30.88 33.12 -2.37
N ALA A 103 31.50 33.54 -1.26
CA ALA A 103 32.91 33.93 -1.20
C ALA A 103 33.89 32.74 -1.04
N LEU A 104 33.38 31.53 -0.73
CA LEU A 104 34.19 30.33 -0.51
C LEU A 104 34.67 29.72 -1.85
N ASP A 105 35.48 30.44 -2.61
CA ASP A 105 35.87 30.12 -4.00
C ASP A 105 36.58 28.76 -4.22
N LYS A 106 37.05 28.11 -3.14
CA LYS A 106 37.66 26.77 -3.15
C LYS A 106 36.71 25.65 -2.71
N LEU A 107 35.47 25.96 -2.37
CA LEU A 107 34.52 24.97 -1.85
C LEU A 107 34.14 23.94 -2.91
N GLU A 108 34.42 22.67 -2.62
CA GLU A 108 34.08 21.51 -3.45
C GLU A 108 32.78 20.86 -3.00
N LYS A 109 32.49 20.86 -1.69
CA LYS A 109 31.32 20.18 -1.13
C LYS A 109 30.61 21.03 -0.09
N LEU A 110 29.31 21.26 -0.29
CA LEU A 110 28.43 21.97 0.63
C LEU A 110 27.24 21.10 1.04
N SER A 111 27.21 20.68 2.32
CA SER A 111 26.14 19.85 2.88
C SER A 111 25.45 20.54 4.04
N LEU A 112 24.22 21.02 3.83
CA LEU A 112 23.38 21.68 4.84
C LEU A 112 22.00 21.00 5.02
N TYR A 113 21.85 19.76 4.55
CA TYR A 113 20.58 19.05 4.55
C TYR A 113 20.09 18.63 5.94
N GLY A 114 18.77 18.38 6.08
CA GLY A 114 18.18 17.93 7.34
C GLY A 114 18.14 18.99 8.45
N ASN A 115 18.03 20.25 8.07
CA ASN A 115 17.98 21.40 8.97
C ASN A 115 16.62 22.11 8.88
N LYS A 116 16.53 23.31 9.44
CA LYS A 116 15.34 24.18 9.40
C LYS A 116 15.68 25.50 8.70
N LEU A 117 16.50 25.43 7.66
CA LEU A 117 16.87 26.61 6.88
C LEU A 117 15.65 27.12 6.11
N THR A 118 15.43 28.43 6.14
CA THR A 118 14.32 29.14 5.51
C THR A 118 14.85 30.17 4.51
N GLY A 119 13.95 30.82 3.77
CA GLY A 119 14.31 31.86 2.82
C GLY A 119 14.84 31.33 1.49
N LEU A 120 15.39 32.23 0.67
CA LEU A 120 15.83 31.94 -0.69
C LEU A 120 17.18 31.23 -0.71
N ILE A 121 17.41 30.41 -1.73
CA ILE A 121 18.77 29.99 -2.11
C ILE A 121 19.47 31.22 -2.72
N PRO A 122 20.61 31.68 -2.17
CA PRO A 122 21.31 32.84 -2.74
C PRO A 122 21.90 32.52 -4.11
N GLY A 123 21.61 33.34 -5.12
CA GLY A 123 22.24 33.22 -6.44
C GLY A 123 23.77 33.37 -6.42
N THR A 124 24.33 33.98 -5.36
CA THR A 124 25.78 34.06 -5.15
C THR A 124 26.45 32.71 -4.97
N LEU A 125 25.72 31.64 -4.62
CA LEU A 125 26.27 30.29 -4.62
C LEU A 125 26.71 29.84 -6.02
N GLY A 126 26.16 30.42 -7.09
CA GLY A 126 26.60 30.20 -8.47
C GLY A 126 28.03 30.68 -8.77
N ALA A 127 28.68 31.42 -7.86
CA ALA A 127 30.07 31.84 -8.00
C ALA A 127 31.09 30.75 -7.57
N LEU A 128 30.64 29.68 -6.92
CA LEU A 128 31.47 28.61 -6.36
C LEU A 128 31.96 27.64 -7.45
N SER A 129 32.82 28.12 -8.36
CA SER A 129 33.24 27.40 -9.57
C SER A 129 33.86 26.00 -9.36
N LYS A 130 34.30 25.68 -8.13
CA LYS A 130 34.88 24.39 -7.72
C LYS A 130 33.89 23.42 -7.09
N LEU A 131 32.63 23.83 -6.93
CA LEU A 131 31.64 23.03 -6.24
C LEU A 131 31.27 21.78 -7.06
N GLU A 132 31.53 20.61 -6.49
CA GLU A 132 31.18 19.30 -7.05
C GLU A 132 29.86 18.76 -6.47
N ALA A 133 29.53 19.10 -5.21
CA ALA A 133 28.31 18.63 -4.55
C ALA A 133 27.63 19.73 -3.73
N LEU A 134 26.34 19.94 -4.00
CA LEU A 134 25.46 20.85 -3.26
C LEU A 134 24.24 20.10 -2.72
N PHE A 135 24.18 19.92 -1.40
CA PHE A 135 23.09 19.23 -0.71
C PHE A 135 22.37 20.16 0.26
N LEU A 136 21.17 20.62 -0.14
CA LEU A 136 20.30 21.50 0.64
C LEU A 136 18.94 20.86 0.97
N PHE A 137 18.78 19.57 0.69
CA PHE A 137 17.52 18.88 0.86
C PHE A 137 17.00 18.80 2.30
N ASN A 138 15.71 18.52 2.45
CA ASN A 138 15.04 18.38 3.75
C ASN A 138 15.26 19.62 4.65
N ASN A 139 14.81 20.77 4.14
CA ASN A 139 14.82 22.08 4.78
C ASN A 139 13.48 22.79 4.50
N GLN A 140 13.39 24.09 4.79
CA GLN A 140 12.20 24.93 4.59
C GLN A 140 12.49 26.08 3.60
N LEU A 141 13.41 25.85 2.64
CA LEU A 141 13.81 26.87 1.65
C LEU A 141 12.66 27.20 0.71
N THR A 142 12.52 28.47 0.36
CA THR A 142 11.42 29.01 -0.45
C THR A 142 11.93 29.75 -1.69
N GLY A 143 11.02 30.11 -2.61
CA GLY A 143 11.32 30.90 -3.80
C GLY A 143 11.93 30.09 -4.95
N PRO A 144 12.35 30.76 -6.04
CA PRO A 144 12.84 30.10 -7.24
C PRO A 144 14.23 29.49 -7.05
N ILE A 145 14.52 28.45 -7.82
CA ILE A 145 15.89 27.96 -8.01
C ILE A 145 16.65 29.07 -8.78
N PRO A 146 17.78 29.58 -8.26
CA PRO A 146 18.54 30.62 -8.95
C PRO A 146 19.14 30.10 -10.26
N PRO A 147 18.95 30.78 -11.40
CA PRO A 147 19.57 30.39 -12.67
C PRO A 147 21.10 30.42 -12.61
N GLU A 148 21.68 31.22 -11.70
CA GLU A 148 23.14 31.31 -11.49
C GLU A 148 23.76 29.98 -11.05
N LEU A 149 22.98 29.04 -10.49
CA LEU A 149 23.47 27.69 -10.20
C LEU A 149 23.91 26.95 -11.46
N GLY A 150 23.42 27.35 -12.64
CA GLY A 150 23.88 26.84 -13.93
C GLY A 150 25.35 27.17 -14.28
N ASN A 151 25.99 28.09 -13.54
CA ASN A 151 27.40 28.44 -13.73
C ASN A 151 28.38 27.45 -13.08
N LEU A 152 27.89 26.48 -12.29
CA LEU A 152 28.71 25.54 -11.52
C LEU A 152 29.21 24.38 -12.40
N GLY A 153 30.10 24.67 -13.35
CA GLY A 153 30.52 23.70 -14.37
C GLY A 153 31.14 22.39 -13.86
N GLU A 154 31.67 22.35 -12.64
CA GLU A 154 32.24 21.14 -12.01
C GLU A 154 31.21 20.34 -11.17
N LEU A 155 29.95 20.81 -11.08
CA LEU A 155 28.93 20.21 -10.22
C LEU A 155 28.52 18.83 -10.73
N GLN A 156 28.68 17.84 -9.85
CA GLN A 156 28.34 16.44 -10.10
C GLN A 156 27.03 16.04 -9.41
N ALA A 157 26.68 16.66 -8.28
CA ALA A 157 25.45 16.37 -7.55
C ALA A 157 24.77 17.65 -7.05
N LEU A 158 23.50 17.82 -7.41
CA LEU A 158 22.63 18.89 -6.93
C LEU A 158 21.38 18.28 -6.30
N ASP A 159 21.23 18.41 -4.98
CA ASP A 159 20.05 17.92 -4.27
C ASP A 159 19.37 19.02 -3.47
N LEU A 160 18.19 19.40 -3.92
CA LEU A 160 17.30 20.41 -3.35
C LEU A 160 15.94 19.83 -2.93
N GLN A 161 15.81 18.50 -2.87
CA GLN A 161 14.53 17.84 -2.61
C GLN A 161 13.94 18.21 -1.23
N ARG A 162 12.63 18.01 -1.05
CA ARG A 162 11.93 18.21 0.24
C ARG A 162 12.16 19.61 0.82
N ASN A 163 11.76 20.62 0.05
CA ASN A 163 11.76 22.03 0.42
C ASN A 163 10.42 22.67 -0.01
N HIS A 164 10.34 23.99 -0.01
CA HIS A 164 9.18 24.76 -0.45
C HIS A 164 9.53 25.65 -1.67
N LEU A 165 10.43 25.17 -2.55
CA LEU A 165 10.88 25.91 -3.73
C LEU A 165 9.74 26.06 -4.75
N THR A 166 9.64 27.23 -5.38
CA THR A 166 8.58 27.62 -6.32
C THR A 166 9.18 28.05 -7.67
N GLY A 167 8.35 28.47 -8.63
CA GLY A 167 8.83 28.92 -9.94
C GLY A 167 9.23 27.78 -10.89
N PRO A 168 9.71 28.10 -12.11
CA PRO A 168 10.14 27.10 -13.09
C PRO A 168 11.50 26.49 -12.75
N ILE A 169 11.77 25.31 -13.30
CA ILE A 169 13.14 24.78 -13.36
C ILE A 169 13.94 25.66 -14.33
N PRO A 170 15.06 26.28 -13.92
CA PRO A 170 15.85 27.13 -14.80
C PRO A 170 16.47 26.32 -15.95
N PRO A 171 16.32 26.73 -17.22
CA PRO A 171 16.99 26.06 -18.35
C PRO A 171 18.52 26.11 -18.24
N GLU A 172 19.08 27.08 -17.51
CA GLU A 172 20.51 27.24 -17.28
C GLU A 172 21.15 26.02 -16.61
N LEU A 173 20.37 25.25 -15.83
CA LEU A 173 20.83 23.97 -15.25
C LEU A 173 21.26 22.96 -16.32
N GLY A 174 20.78 23.10 -17.56
CA GLY A 174 21.24 22.30 -18.71
C GLY A 174 22.71 22.51 -19.08
N SER A 175 23.38 23.54 -18.54
CA SER A 175 24.81 23.83 -18.77
C SER A 175 25.74 22.98 -17.89
N LEU A 176 25.21 22.29 -16.89
CA LEU A 176 25.96 21.52 -15.89
C LEU A 176 26.39 20.14 -16.43
N THR A 177 27.19 20.11 -17.49
CA THR A 177 27.52 18.87 -18.23
C THR A 177 28.20 17.77 -17.41
N ALA A 178 28.81 18.09 -16.25
CA ALA A 178 29.39 17.14 -15.31
C ALA A 178 28.38 16.49 -14.34
N LEU A 179 27.12 16.95 -14.35
CA LEU A 179 26.10 16.57 -13.39
C LEU A 179 25.67 15.11 -13.58
N LYS A 180 25.74 14.35 -12.49
CA LYS A 180 25.36 12.93 -12.40
C LYS A 180 24.01 12.76 -11.70
N ASP A 181 23.72 13.60 -10.71
CA ASP A 181 22.52 13.48 -9.89
C ASP A 181 21.83 14.84 -9.74
N LEU A 182 20.56 14.92 -10.14
CA LEU A 182 19.70 16.11 -10.01
C LEU A 182 18.42 15.77 -9.24
N GLY A 183 18.38 16.15 -7.96
CA GLY A 183 17.25 15.95 -7.06
C GLY A 183 16.47 17.24 -6.80
N LEU A 184 15.24 17.33 -7.31
CA LEU A 184 14.33 18.47 -7.12
C LEU A 184 12.93 18.03 -6.64
N ASP A 185 12.77 16.78 -6.22
CA ASP A 185 11.47 16.22 -5.86
C ASP A 185 10.91 16.82 -4.56
N THR A 186 9.60 16.67 -4.37
CA THR A 186 8.90 17.12 -3.16
C THR A 186 9.12 18.63 -2.91
N ASN A 187 8.73 19.44 -3.89
CA ASN A 187 8.78 20.89 -3.87
C ASN A 187 7.47 21.46 -4.45
N GLN A 188 7.43 22.76 -4.78
CA GLN A 188 6.30 23.44 -5.41
C GLN A 188 6.66 24.02 -6.79
N LEU A 189 7.62 23.41 -7.49
CA LEU A 189 8.10 23.88 -8.80
C LEU A 189 7.00 23.75 -9.85
N GLY A 190 6.86 24.77 -10.71
CA GLY A 190 5.86 24.83 -11.77
C GLY A 190 6.49 24.95 -13.16
N GLY A 191 5.67 25.25 -14.17
CA GLY A 191 6.16 25.37 -15.56
C GLY A 191 6.54 24.04 -16.19
N SER A 192 7.09 24.09 -17.41
CA SER A 192 7.52 22.90 -18.15
C SER A 192 8.90 22.41 -17.74
N ILE A 193 9.16 21.11 -17.93
CA ILE A 193 10.52 20.57 -17.86
C ILE A 193 11.33 21.18 -19.01
N PRO A 194 12.47 21.85 -18.76
CA PRO A 194 13.27 22.47 -19.81
C PRO A 194 13.91 21.42 -20.73
N GLU A 195 13.80 21.61 -22.04
CA GLU A 195 14.48 20.79 -23.06
C GLU A 195 16.01 20.78 -22.88
N ALA A 196 16.56 21.87 -22.34
CA ALA A 196 17.99 22.04 -22.04
C ALA A 196 18.55 20.98 -21.09
N LEU A 197 17.72 20.36 -20.23
CA LEU A 197 18.17 19.25 -19.37
C LEU A 197 18.60 18.02 -20.18
N GLY A 198 18.18 17.90 -21.44
CA GLY A 198 18.64 16.84 -22.35
C GLY A 198 20.11 16.95 -22.78
N ALA A 199 20.80 18.04 -22.42
CA ALA A 199 22.24 18.22 -22.67
C ALA A 199 23.16 17.55 -21.62
N LEU A 200 22.60 17.07 -20.50
CA LEU A 200 23.34 16.55 -19.35
C LEU A 200 23.79 15.08 -19.57
N SER A 201 24.72 14.84 -20.49
CA SER A 201 25.08 13.48 -20.94
C SER A 201 25.57 12.52 -19.85
N GLU A 202 26.13 13.04 -18.74
CA GLU A 202 26.62 12.25 -17.59
C GLU A 202 25.53 11.93 -16.55
N LEU A 203 24.32 12.46 -16.73
CA LEU A 203 23.24 12.35 -15.75
C LEU A 203 22.78 10.89 -15.59
N LYS A 204 22.79 10.41 -14.34
CA LYS A 204 22.39 9.07 -13.90
C LYS A 204 21.05 9.09 -13.19
N GLY A 205 20.76 10.14 -12.43
CA GLY A 205 19.51 10.29 -11.69
C GLY A 205 18.85 11.65 -11.92
N LEU A 206 17.58 11.61 -12.31
CA LEU A 206 16.72 12.79 -12.43
C LEU A 206 15.43 12.57 -11.62
N TRP A 207 15.31 13.29 -10.50
CA TRP A 207 14.17 13.22 -9.59
C TRP A 207 13.41 14.55 -9.58
N LEU A 208 12.25 14.60 -10.23
CA LEU A 208 11.37 15.78 -10.33
C LEU A 208 9.97 15.55 -9.75
N SER A 209 9.80 14.43 -9.05
CA SER A 209 8.50 13.96 -8.55
C SER A 209 7.86 14.89 -7.53
N SER A 210 6.54 14.81 -7.37
CA SER A 210 5.79 15.59 -6.36
C SER A 210 6.06 17.09 -6.45
N ASN A 211 5.76 17.66 -7.61
CA ASN A 211 5.84 19.08 -7.91
C ASN A 211 4.54 19.54 -8.61
N LYS A 212 4.53 20.73 -9.21
CA LYS A 212 3.42 21.31 -9.98
C LYS A 212 3.79 21.47 -11.46
N LEU A 213 4.71 20.64 -11.99
CA LEU A 213 5.22 20.74 -13.36
C LEU A 213 4.12 20.46 -14.39
N THR A 214 4.07 21.24 -15.47
CA THR A 214 3.06 21.18 -16.54
C THR A 214 3.70 20.94 -17.90
N GLY A 215 2.88 20.81 -18.95
CA GLY A 215 3.37 20.60 -20.32
C GLY A 215 3.80 19.17 -20.61
N SER A 216 4.38 18.93 -21.77
CA SER A 216 4.83 17.60 -22.20
C SER A 216 6.20 17.23 -21.64
N ILE A 217 6.46 15.93 -21.54
CA ILE A 217 7.82 15.43 -21.30
C ILE A 217 8.67 15.78 -22.54
N PRO A 218 9.81 16.48 -22.40
CA PRO A 218 10.67 16.81 -23.53
C PRO A 218 11.28 15.55 -24.19
N PRO A 219 11.21 15.40 -25.52
CA PRO A 219 11.88 14.30 -26.22
C PRO A 219 13.41 14.35 -26.06
N GLU A 220 13.99 15.51 -25.77
CA GLU A 220 15.42 15.72 -25.53
C GLU A 220 15.94 14.90 -24.35
N LEU A 221 15.09 14.57 -23.36
CA LEU A 221 15.48 13.69 -22.25
C LEU A 221 15.90 12.30 -22.74
N GLY A 222 15.48 11.87 -23.93
CA GLY A 222 15.93 10.64 -24.56
C GLY A 222 17.41 10.62 -24.98
N LYS A 223 18.10 11.78 -24.94
CA LYS A 223 19.55 11.89 -25.23
C LYS A 223 20.43 11.50 -24.04
N LEU A 224 19.85 11.33 -22.85
CA LEU A 224 20.58 11.08 -21.59
C LEU A 224 21.03 9.62 -21.46
N GLY A 225 21.95 9.17 -22.32
CA GLY A 225 22.34 7.76 -22.42
C GLY A 225 22.88 7.10 -21.13
N ALA A 226 23.35 7.88 -20.14
CA ALA A 226 23.81 7.40 -18.84
C ALA A 226 22.68 7.25 -17.79
N LEU A 227 21.46 7.71 -18.09
CA LEU A 227 20.36 7.83 -17.13
C LEU A 227 19.88 6.45 -16.67
N LYS A 228 19.87 6.26 -15.36
CA LYS A 228 19.40 5.03 -14.69
C LYS A 228 18.03 5.23 -14.04
N THR A 229 17.75 6.43 -13.56
CA THR A 229 16.53 6.74 -12.82
C THR A 229 15.90 8.02 -13.37
N LEU A 230 14.67 7.90 -13.85
CA LEU A 230 13.81 9.01 -14.24
C LEU A 230 12.52 8.97 -13.42
N GLU A 231 12.37 9.91 -12.49
CA GLU A 231 11.17 10.03 -11.68
C GLU A 231 10.47 11.38 -11.90
N LEU A 232 9.28 11.31 -12.49
CA LEU A 232 8.40 12.43 -12.82
C LEU A 232 7.00 12.27 -12.22
N TRP A 233 6.82 11.34 -11.27
CA TRP A 233 5.51 11.01 -10.74
C TRP A 233 4.94 12.15 -9.88
N ASN A 234 3.61 12.20 -9.72
CA ASN A 234 2.93 13.29 -8.99
C ASN A 234 3.23 14.68 -9.58
N ASN A 235 2.96 14.75 -10.88
CA ASN A 235 2.97 15.85 -11.82
C ASN A 235 1.66 16.61 -12.12
N LYS A 236 1.71 17.56 -13.06
CA LYS A 236 0.60 17.91 -13.98
C LYS A 236 1.04 17.80 -15.46
N LEU A 237 1.98 16.91 -15.78
CA LEU A 237 2.48 16.73 -17.15
C LEU A 237 1.39 16.14 -18.04
N SER A 238 1.35 16.56 -19.30
CA SER A 238 0.31 16.20 -20.27
C SER A 238 0.90 15.77 -21.62
N GLY A 239 0.07 15.31 -22.54
CA GLY A 239 0.51 14.84 -23.86
C GLY A 239 1.06 13.42 -23.85
N ALA A 240 1.64 12.99 -24.98
CA ALA A 240 2.12 11.62 -25.15
C ALA A 240 3.48 11.39 -24.46
N ILE A 241 3.72 10.14 -24.05
CA ILE A 241 5.07 9.71 -23.65
C ILE A 241 5.99 9.80 -24.89
N PRO A 242 7.12 10.51 -24.85
CA PRO A 242 8.01 10.62 -26.00
C PRO A 242 8.66 9.28 -26.34
N ALA A 243 8.65 8.91 -27.62
CA ALA A 243 9.28 7.67 -28.08
C ALA A 243 10.81 7.65 -27.84
N ASN A 244 11.44 8.82 -27.79
CA ASN A 244 12.87 8.99 -27.51
C ASN A 244 13.28 8.47 -26.13
N LEU A 245 12.36 8.37 -25.16
CA LEU A 245 12.68 7.74 -23.87
C LEU A 245 13.07 6.27 -24.02
N GLY A 246 12.69 5.61 -25.12
CA GLY A 246 13.12 4.24 -25.44
C GLY A 246 14.58 4.10 -25.83
N ASP A 247 15.27 5.22 -26.12
CA ASP A 247 16.68 5.23 -26.46
C ASP A 247 17.58 5.18 -25.19
N LEU A 248 16.99 5.27 -23.98
CA LEU A 248 17.68 5.28 -22.67
C LEU A 248 18.06 3.87 -22.19
N VAL A 249 18.96 3.19 -22.90
CA VAL A 249 19.32 1.77 -22.66
C VAL A 249 19.87 1.47 -21.25
N ALA A 250 20.34 2.47 -20.50
CA ALA A 250 20.82 2.33 -19.13
C ALA A 250 19.70 2.41 -18.07
N LEU A 251 18.48 2.78 -18.46
CA LEU A 251 17.38 3.09 -17.55
C LEU A 251 16.92 1.84 -16.79
N GLN A 252 16.81 1.99 -15.47
CA GLN A 252 16.38 0.96 -14.52
C GLN A 252 15.03 1.31 -13.90
N THR A 253 14.77 2.60 -13.67
CA THR A 253 13.51 3.10 -13.10
C THR A 253 12.91 4.19 -13.97
N LEU A 254 11.68 3.96 -14.43
CA LEU A 254 10.84 4.94 -15.12
C LEU A 254 9.54 5.13 -14.33
N SER A 255 9.39 6.30 -13.70
CA SER A 255 8.21 6.62 -12.91
C SER A 255 7.50 7.87 -13.44
N LEU A 256 6.34 7.67 -14.07
CA LEU A 256 5.51 8.70 -14.70
C LEU A 256 4.09 8.76 -14.10
N GLY A 257 3.82 8.02 -13.03
CA GLY A 257 2.47 7.91 -12.47
C GLY A 257 1.93 9.21 -11.86
N GLY A 258 0.61 9.39 -11.80
CA GLY A 258 -0.01 10.59 -11.22
C GLY A 258 0.23 11.84 -12.07
N ASN A 259 -0.06 11.74 -13.37
CA ASN A 259 0.07 12.80 -14.36
C ASN A 259 -1.19 12.84 -15.25
N GLN A 260 -1.16 13.62 -16.33
CA GLN A 260 -2.20 13.73 -17.36
C GLN A 260 -1.71 13.22 -18.72
N LEU A 261 -0.76 12.28 -18.73
CA LEU A 261 -0.17 11.73 -19.96
C LEU A 261 -1.21 10.92 -20.73
N SER A 262 -1.26 11.09 -22.05
CA SER A 262 -2.29 10.51 -22.92
C SER A 262 -1.70 9.74 -24.10
N GLY A 263 -2.55 9.06 -24.86
CA GLY A 263 -2.14 8.28 -26.02
C GLY A 263 -1.61 6.89 -25.67
N SER A 264 -0.97 6.25 -26.64
CA SER A 264 -0.41 4.90 -26.49
C SER A 264 1.01 4.92 -25.93
N ILE A 265 1.43 3.80 -25.33
CA ILE A 265 2.82 3.60 -24.90
C ILE A 265 3.71 3.48 -26.15
N PRO A 266 4.79 4.27 -26.27
CA PRO A 266 5.69 4.18 -27.41
C PRO A 266 6.38 2.83 -27.49
N GLN A 267 6.34 2.23 -28.67
CA GLN A 267 6.93 0.91 -28.95
C GLN A 267 8.43 0.88 -28.69
N LYS A 268 9.11 2.02 -28.89
CA LYS A 268 10.54 2.19 -28.60
C LYS A 268 10.92 1.89 -27.15
N LEU A 269 9.98 1.97 -26.19
CA LEU A 269 10.26 1.58 -24.80
C LEU A 269 10.65 0.10 -24.67
N GLY A 270 10.34 -0.74 -25.67
CA GLY A 270 10.86 -2.10 -25.76
C GLY A 270 12.39 -2.21 -25.88
N GLY A 271 13.11 -1.11 -26.11
CA GLY A 271 14.58 -1.05 -26.06
C GLY A 271 15.15 -1.02 -24.64
N LEU A 272 14.33 -0.78 -23.61
CA LEU A 272 14.76 -0.58 -22.22
C LEU A 272 15.01 -1.91 -21.49
N THR A 273 15.98 -2.69 -21.97
CA THR A 273 16.29 -4.05 -21.48
C THR A 273 16.77 -4.12 -20.02
N ARG A 274 17.15 -2.99 -19.41
CA ARG A 274 17.59 -2.90 -18.00
C ARG A 274 16.50 -2.40 -17.05
N LEU A 275 15.31 -2.12 -17.57
CA LEU A 275 14.22 -1.57 -16.77
C LEU A 275 13.74 -2.61 -15.75
N SER A 276 13.75 -2.23 -14.47
CA SER A 276 13.27 -3.07 -13.37
C SER A 276 11.96 -2.54 -12.77
N THR A 277 11.71 -1.23 -12.92
CA THR A 277 10.60 -0.51 -12.31
C THR A 277 9.92 0.38 -13.36
N LEU A 278 8.65 0.13 -13.63
CA LEU A 278 7.81 0.93 -14.53
C LEU A 278 6.53 1.38 -13.82
N VAL A 279 6.35 2.68 -13.64
CA VAL A 279 5.16 3.26 -13.01
C VAL A 279 4.48 4.24 -13.97
N LEU A 280 3.31 3.86 -14.46
CA LEU A 280 2.46 4.61 -15.41
C LEU A 280 1.04 4.85 -14.87
N SER A 281 0.75 4.38 -13.65
CA SER A 281 -0.59 4.46 -13.05
C SER A 281 -1.09 5.88 -12.86
N ASN A 282 -2.41 6.09 -12.87
CA ASN A 282 -3.05 7.40 -12.71
C ASN A 282 -2.63 8.39 -13.82
N ASN A 283 -2.99 8.07 -15.06
CA ASN A 283 -2.77 8.89 -16.26
C ASN A 283 -4.01 8.79 -17.18
N GLN A 284 -3.88 9.23 -18.44
CA GLN A 284 -4.88 9.15 -19.50
C GLN A 284 -4.43 8.24 -20.66
N LEU A 285 -3.58 7.24 -20.38
CA LEU A 285 -3.04 6.33 -21.40
C LEU A 285 -4.15 5.41 -21.94
N THR A 286 -4.16 5.22 -23.26
CA THR A 286 -5.24 4.52 -23.97
C THR A 286 -4.84 3.15 -24.49
N GLY A 287 -3.56 2.81 -24.56
CA GLY A 287 -3.15 1.49 -25.02
C GLY A 287 -1.66 1.21 -24.92
N LEU A 288 -1.30 -0.08 -24.84
CA LEU A 288 0.08 -0.56 -24.97
C LEU A 288 0.56 -0.48 -26.43
N TRP A 289 -0.38 -0.61 -27.36
CA TRP A 289 -0.13 -0.59 -28.80
C TRP A 289 -1.25 0.16 -29.51
N GLU A 290 -0.87 1.12 -30.35
CA GLU A 290 -1.80 1.69 -31.32
C GLU A 290 -2.05 0.65 -32.41
N VAL A 291 -3.25 0.06 -32.40
CA VAL A 291 -3.73 -0.73 -33.54
C VAL A 291 -3.98 0.25 -34.68
N GLU A 292 -2.95 0.54 -35.48
CA GLU A 292 -3.07 1.35 -36.69
C GLU A 292 -4.12 0.71 -37.62
N ARG A 293 -5.38 1.16 -37.56
CA ARG A 293 -6.32 0.98 -38.66
C ARG A 293 -5.94 1.97 -39.75
N LYS A 294 -4.90 1.66 -40.54
CA LYS A 294 -4.59 2.42 -41.76
C LYS A 294 -5.69 2.21 -42.81
N SER A 295 -6.83 2.87 -42.63
CA SER A 295 -7.77 3.15 -43.70
C SER A 295 -7.19 4.27 -44.56
N ARG A 296 -6.58 3.91 -45.70
CA ARG A 296 -6.36 4.88 -46.79
C ARG A 296 -7.48 4.90 -47.83
N GLN A 297 -8.54 4.08 -47.70
CA GLN A 297 -9.57 3.98 -48.75
C GLN A 297 -10.92 3.36 -48.32
N GLY A 298 -11.28 3.36 -47.03
CA GLY A 298 -12.65 2.93 -46.64
C GLY A 298 -12.96 1.45 -46.91
N ARG A 299 -11.96 0.58 -46.91
CA ARG A 299 -12.14 -0.89 -46.90
C ARG A 299 -11.50 -1.46 -45.65
N THR A 300 -12.30 -2.11 -44.82
CA THR A 300 -11.82 -2.97 -43.74
C THR A 300 -11.19 -4.21 -44.37
N THR A 301 -9.86 -4.23 -44.51
CA THR A 301 -9.13 -5.47 -44.77
C THR A 301 -8.78 -6.11 -43.42
N PRO A 302 -9.13 -7.38 -43.18
CA PRO A 302 -8.56 -8.14 -42.07
C PRO A 302 -7.04 -8.11 -42.20
N LEU A 303 -6.31 -7.91 -41.09
CA LEU A 303 -4.90 -8.29 -41.03
C LEU A 303 -4.80 -9.73 -41.54
N SER A 304 -4.01 -9.97 -42.58
CA SER A 304 -3.90 -11.31 -43.15
C SER A 304 -3.36 -12.25 -42.08
N ALA A 305 -4.11 -13.30 -41.77
CA ALA A 305 -3.73 -14.35 -40.82
C ALA A 305 -2.33 -14.88 -41.18
N LYS A 306 -1.32 -14.55 -40.34
CA LYS A 306 0.03 -15.16 -40.20
C LYS A 306 1.17 -14.18 -39.86
N GLU A 307 0.93 -12.87 -39.66
CA GLU A 307 2.02 -12.02 -39.15
C GLU A 307 2.22 -12.26 -37.64
N PRO A 308 3.43 -12.66 -37.18
CA PRO A 308 3.73 -12.76 -35.76
C PRO A 308 3.60 -11.38 -35.09
N VAL A 309 3.46 -11.35 -33.77
CA VAL A 309 3.48 -10.12 -32.96
C VAL A 309 4.57 -9.19 -33.50
N PRO A 310 4.25 -7.94 -33.91
CA PRO A 310 5.25 -7.00 -34.40
C PRO A 310 6.46 -6.99 -33.47
N SER A 311 7.67 -7.10 -34.01
CA SER A 311 8.89 -7.25 -33.20
C SER A 311 9.05 -6.15 -32.15
N ALA A 312 8.56 -4.94 -32.45
CA ALA A 312 8.54 -3.82 -31.51
C ALA A 312 7.54 -4.02 -30.34
N LEU A 313 6.37 -4.64 -30.58
CA LEU A 313 5.43 -5.01 -29.53
C LEU A 313 5.99 -6.14 -28.67
N ASP A 314 6.57 -7.17 -29.28
CA ASP A 314 7.20 -8.28 -28.54
C ASP A 314 8.35 -7.76 -27.66
N SER A 315 9.15 -6.82 -28.16
CA SER A 315 10.21 -6.18 -27.37
C SER A 315 9.64 -5.40 -26.17
N LEU A 316 8.57 -4.63 -26.39
CA LEU A 316 7.89 -3.90 -25.31
C LEU A 316 7.32 -4.85 -24.25
N LEU A 317 6.64 -5.91 -24.68
CA LEU A 317 6.11 -6.92 -23.76
C LEU A 317 7.25 -7.56 -22.96
N ARG A 318 8.35 -8.00 -23.59
CA ARG A 318 9.49 -8.58 -22.85
C ARG A 318 10.07 -7.64 -21.79
N VAL A 319 10.16 -6.34 -22.07
CA VAL A 319 10.62 -5.35 -21.08
C VAL A 319 9.65 -5.26 -19.89
N VAL A 320 8.35 -5.15 -20.17
CA VAL A 320 7.32 -5.11 -19.13
C VAL A 320 7.33 -6.38 -18.28
N GLU A 321 7.49 -7.54 -18.90
CA GLU A 321 7.52 -8.84 -18.23
C GLU A 321 8.79 -9.07 -17.40
N GLY A 322 9.92 -8.47 -17.82
CA GLY A 322 11.17 -8.50 -17.07
C GLY A 322 11.22 -7.54 -15.89
N CYS A 323 10.29 -6.60 -15.78
CA CYS A 323 10.23 -5.64 -14.68
C CYS A 323 9.80 -6.32 -13.38
N SER A 324 10.60 -6.16 -12.32
CA SER A 324 10.26 -6.57 -10.96
C SER A 324 9.04 -5.82 -10.38
N GLN A 325 8.78 -4.61 -10.88
CA GLN A 325 7.65 -3.77 -10.45
C GLN A 325 7.04 -3.05 -11.65
N VAL A 326 5.78 -3.35 -11.96
CA VAL A 326 4.98 -2.60 -12.96
C VAL A 326 3.71 -2.08 -12.30
N ARG A 327 3.38 -0.81 -12.52
CA ARG A 327 2.13 -0.18 -12.08
C ARG A 327 1.52 0.62 -13.20
N TRP A 328 0.38 0.21 -13.71
CA TRP A 328 -0.29 0.88 -14.83
C TRP A 328 -1.80 1.09 -14.62
N GLY A 329 -2.30 0.79 -13.42
CA GLY A 329 -3.72 0.94 -13.07
C GLY A 329 -4.23 2.39 -13.19
N ASN A 330 -5.55 2.56 -13.20
CA ASN A 330 -6.20 3.88 -13.30
C ASN A 330 -5.78 4.67 -14.55
N ASN A 331 -5.90 4.02 -15.72
CA ASN A 331 -5.81 4.63 -17.05
C ASN A 331 -7.05 4.20 -17.86
N PRO A 332 -7.52 5.01 -18.82
CA PRO A 332 -8.62 4.67 -19.72
C PRO A 332 -8.17 3.69 -20.82
N TRP A 333 -7.72 2.50 -20.40
CA TRP A 333 -7.21 1.46 -21.29
C TRP A 333 -8.27 1.02 -22.31
N ARG A 334 -7.90 1.12 -23.58
CA ARG A 334 -8.69 0.64 -24.72
C ARG A 334 -8.06 -0.60 -25.35
N TYR A 335 -6.74 -0.64 -25.46
CA TYR A 335 -5.99 -1.75 -26.09
C TYR A 335 -4.77 -2.19 -25.24
N PRO A 336 -4.85 -3.30 -24.49
CA PRO A 336 -6.05 -4.10 -24.23
C PRO A 336 -7.03 -3.38 -23.27
N PRO A 337 -8.28 -3.85 -23.15
CA PRO A 337 -9.23 -3.32 -22.17
C PRO A 337 -8.68 -3.34 -20.73
N ALA A 338 -9.16 -2.44 -19.88
CA ALA A 338 -8.67 -2.26 -18.51
C ALA A 338 -8.75 -3.55 -17.67
N GLU A 339 -9.74 -4.40 -17.96
CA GLU A 339 -10.00 -5.69 -17.36
C GLU A 339 -8.82 -6.66 -17.59
N VAL A 340 -8.23 -6.62 -18.78
CA VAL A 340 -7.06 -7.43 -19.16
C VAL A 340 -5.78 -6.85 -18.57
N MET A 341 -5.72 -5.53 -18.43
CA MET A 341 -4.60 -4.83 -17.75
C MET A 341 -4.59 -5.07 -16.23
N GLY A 342 -5.74 -5.39 -15.63
CA GLY A 342 -5.94 -5.42 -14.18
C GLY A 342 -5.39 -6.65 -13.44
N GLN A 343 -5.05 -7.75 -14.12
CA GLN A 343 -4.61 -9.00 -13.48
C GLN A 343 -3.24 -9.46 -13.98
N SER A 344 -2.31 -9.70 -13.04
CA SER A 344 -0.95 -10.27 -13.16
C SER A 344 -0.23 -10.17 -14.54
N ILE A 345 0.90 -9.47 -14.52
CA ILE A 345 1.44 -8.56 -15.55
C ILE A 345 1.92 -9.11 -16.92
N SER A 346 1.89 -10.39 -17.25
CA SER A 346 2.55 -10.84 -18.51
C SER A 346 1.69 -11.68 -19.44
N VAL A 347 1.16 -12.77 -18.89
CA VAL A 347 0.62 -13.89 -19.66
C VAL A 347 -0.63 -13.45 -20.45
N HIS A 348 -1.63 -12.89 -19.78
CA HIS A 348 -2.90 -12.49 -20.40
C HIS A 348 -2.77 -11.36 -21.43
N VAL A 349 -1.92 -10.36 -21.16
CA VAL A 349 -1.70 -9.21 -22.07
C VAL A 349 -1.05 -9.68 -23.36
N ARG A 350 0.01 -10.51 -23.26
CA ARG A 350 0.66 -11.10 -24.43
C ARG A 350 -0.31 -11.97 -25.22
N GLN A 351 -1.10 -12.79 -24.53
CA GLN A 351 -2.08 -13.68 -25.17
C GLN A 351 -3.20 -12.91 -25.85
N TYR A 352 -3.66 -11.82 -25.25
CA TYR A 352 -4.62 -10.92 -25.89
C TYR A 352 -4.06 -10.42 -27.23
N PHE A 353 -2.83 -9.91 -27.26
CA PHE A 353 -2.24 -9.42 -28.51
C PHE A 353 -1.97 -10.54 -29.52
N ASN A 354 -1.51 -11.72 -29.07
CA ASN A 354 -1.38 -12.89 -29.92
C ASN A 354 -2.72 -13.23 -30.59
N ALA A 355 -3.81 -13.23 -29.82
CA ALA A 355 -5.14 -13.56 -30.29
C ALA A 355 -5.74 -12.48 -31.22
N VAL A 356 -5.57 -11.20 -30.88
CA VAL A 356 -6.03 -10.06 -31.69
C VAL A 356 -5.31 -9.99 -33.04
N LEU A 357 -4.02 -10.32 -33.08
CA LEU A 357 -3.22 -10.27 -34.30
C LEU A 357 -3.38 -11.51 -35.17
N ALA A 358 -3.64 -12.68 -34.56
CA ALA A 358 -3.88 -13.92 -35.28
C ALA A 358 -5.29 -14.01 -35.86
N GLY A 359 -6.31 -13.45 -35.19
CA GLY A 359 -7.73 -13.65 -35.52
C GLY A 359 -8.56 -12.38 -35.68
N SER A 360 -9.87 -12.57 -35.85
CA SER A 360 -10.82 -11.46 -35.89
C SER A 360 -11.20 -10.99 -34.48
N VAL A 361 -11.45 -9.69 -34.35
CA VAL A 361 -11.92 -9.05 -33.12
C VAL A 361 -13.43 -8.86 -33.20
N SER A 362 -14.15 -9.27 -32.16
CA SER A 362 -15.57 -8.99 -31.97
C SER A 362 -15.75 -8.00 -30.82
N THR A 363 -16.56 -6.97 -31.04
CA THR A 363 -16.99 -6.10 -29.94
C THR A 363 -18.02 -6.85 -29.11
N VAL A 364 -17.69 -7.14 -27.85
CA VAL A 364 -18.57 -7.81 -26.89
C VAL A 364 -19.19 -6.74 -25.99
N ARG A 365 -20.53 -6.70 -25.94
CA ARG A 365 -21.27 -5.81 -25.03
C ARG A 365 -21.39 -6.49 -23.66
N ARG A 366 -20.86 -5.84 -22.63
CA ARG A 366 -20.85 -6.36 -21.24
C ARG A 366 -21.91 -5.68 -20.37
N PRO A 367 -22.41 -6.33 -19.30
CA PRO A 367 -23.40 -5.74 -18.41
C PRO A 367 -22.83 -4.58 -17.59
N LEU A 368 -23.54 -3.45 -17.52
CA LEU A 368 -23.22 -2.36 -16.60
C LEU A 368 -23.53 -2.78 -15.17
N LYS A 369 -22.62 -2.53 -14.25
CA LYS A 369 -22.80 -2.85 -12.85
C LYS A 369 -23.35 -1.68 -12.05
N VAL A 370 -24.48 -1.90 -11.40
CA VAL A 370 -25.17 -0.93 -10.56
C VAL A 370 -25.21 -1.45 -9.13
N VAL A 371 -24.71 -0.69 -8.17
CA VAL A 371 -24.69 -1.08 -6.76
C VAL A 371 -25.52 -0.11 -5.94
N VAL A 372 -26.58 -0.62 -5.32
CA VAL A 372 -27.48 0.13 -4.45
C VAL A 372 -26.93 0.12 -3.03
N VAL A 373 -26.66 1.32 -2.49
CA VAL A 373 -26.08 1.52 -1.15
C VAL A 373 -26.91 2.50 -0.33
N GLY A 374 -26.88 2.36 0.99
CA GLY A 374 -27.67 3.19 1.91
C GLY A 374 -28.08 2.41 3.15
N LYS A 375 -28.54 3.11 4.20
CA LYS A 375 -28.98 2.51 5.48
C LYS A 375 -30.10 1.48 5.26
N GLU A 376 -30.27 0.52 6.17
CA GLU A 376 -31.14 -0.66 5.96
C GLU A 376 -32.58 -0.30 5.53
N SER A 377 -33.19 0.69 6.18
CA SER A 377 -34.61 1.05 6.03
C SER A 377 -34.93 2.12 4.97
N VAL A 378 -33.97 2.55 4.14
CA VAL A 378 -34.16 3.67 3.19
C VAL A 378 -34.91 3.31 1.91
N GLY A 379 -35.45 2.09 1.77
CA GLY A 379 -36.26 1.70 0.59
C GLY A 379 -35.47 1.19 -0.62
N LYS A 380 -34.29 0.59 -0.40
CA LYS A 380 -33.44 0.01 -1.46
C LYS A 380 -34.13 -1.12 -2.23
N THR A 381 -34.82 -2.03 -1.55
CA THR A 381 -35.57 -3.13 -2.20
C THR A 381 -36.62 -2.59 -3.15
N SER A 382 -37.44 -1.64 -2.68
CA SER A 382 -38.48 -1.02 -3.49
C SER A 382 -37.90 -0.30 -4.71
N LEU A 383 -36.76 0.38 -4.55
CA LEU A 383 -36.02 0.99 -5.67
C LEU A 383 -35.52 -0.06 -6.67
N ARG A 384 -34.91 -1.15 -6.20
CA ARG A 384 -34.42 -2.25 -7.05
C ARG A 384 -35.55 -2.87 -7.87
N GLN A 385 -36.64 -3.27 -7.21
CA GLN A 385 -37.80 -3.87 -7.88
C GLN A 385 -38.46 -2.91 -8.86
N SER A 386 -38.42 -1.63 -8.55
CA SER A 386 -38.91 -0.56 -9.39
C SER A 386 -38.11 -0.39 -10.68
N ILE A 387 -36.77 -0.42 -10.58
CA ILE A 387 -35.87 -0.39 -11.75
C ILE A 387 -36.16 -1.60 -12.65
N VAL A 388 -36.26 -2.80 -12.07
CA VAL A 388 -36.50 -4.05 -12.82
C VAL A 388 -37.91 -4.12 -13.43
N ALA A 389 -38.91 -3.52 -12.78
CA ALA A 389 -40.27 -3.47 -13.31
C ALA A 389 -40.49 -2.35 -14.33
N GLY A 390 -39.55 -1.40 -14.46
CA GLY A 390 -39.74 -0.17 -15.24
C GLY A 390 -40.89 0.72 -14.77
N LYS A 391 -41.44 0.48 -13.56
CA LYS A 391 -42.65 1.15 -13.01
C LYS A 391 -42.51 1.32 -11.50
N ALA A 392 -43.03 2.44 -10.97
CA ALA A 392 -43.05 2.72 -9.53
C ALA A 392 -43.74 1.60 -8.78
N ARG A 393 -43.04 1.00 -7.82
CA ARG A 393 -43.64 0.10 -6.83
C ARG A 393 -43.68 0.79 -5.47
N PRO A 394 -44.88 0.98 -4.88
CA PRO A 394 -45.00 1.61 -3.57
C PRO A 394 -44.39 0.72 -2.47
N THR A 395 -43.67 1.37 -1.55
CA THR A 395 -43.21 0.76 -0.30
C THR A 395 -44.41 0.38 0.56
N ARG A 396 -44.83 -0.90 0.58
CA ARG A 396 -46.03 -1.32 1.34
C ARG A 396 -45.81 -1.25 2.87
N ASN A 397 -46.84 -0.72 3.55
CA ASN A 397 -47.15 -0.66 4.99
C ASN A 397 -46.22 -1.34 6.02
N HIS A 398 -45.74 -0.53 6.98
CA HIS A 398 -45.40 -0.80 8.40
C HIS A 398 -44.57 -2.03 8.86
N GLY A 399 -44.28 -3.04 8.03
CA GLY A 399 -43.22 -3.99 8.28
C GLY A 399 -41.92 -3.40 7.74
N GLY A 400 -40.87 -3.30 8.55
CA GLY A 400 -39.59 -2.75 8.09
C GLY A 400 -39.16 -3.44 6.81
N GLU A 401 -39.02 -2.69 5.71
CA GLU A 401 -38.13 -3.09 4.61
C GLU A 401 -36.71 -3.05 5.17
N SER A 402 -36.38 -4.02 6.03
CA SER A 402 -35.00 -4.32 6.36
C SER A 402 -34.53 -5.23 5.25
N THR A 403 -33.73 -4.68 4.34
CA THR A 403 -32.88 -5.51 3.49
C THR A 403 -31.87 -6.20 4.40
N VAL A 404 -32.20 -7.35 5.00
CA VAL A 404 -31.21 -8.16 5.70
C VAL A 404 -30.35 -8.96 4.68
N HIS A 405 -30.59 -8.81 3.37
CA HIS A 405 -30.13 -9.75 2.35
C HIS A 405 -29.42 -9.06 1.19
N ILE A 406 -28.28 -9.63 0.79
CA ILE A 406 -27.61 -9.27 -0.46
C ILE A 406 -28.43 -9.87 -1.60
N ASP A 407 -28.75 -9.07 -2.61
CA ASP A 407 -29.51 -9.51 -3.78
C ASP A 407 -28.81 -9.09 -5.07
N VAL A 408 -28.91 -9.94 -6.10
CA VAL A 408 -28.30 -9.73 -7.41
C VAL A 408 -29.30 -10.08 -8.49
N GLU A 409 -29.62 -9.11 -9.35
CA GLU A 409 -30.56 -9.30 -10.45
C GLU A 409 -29.99 -8.75 -11.77
N ASP A 410 -30.17 -9.54 -12.84
CA ASP A 410 -29.84 -9.18 -14.21
C ASP A 410 -31.07 -8.56 -14.90
N HIS A 411 -30.89 -7.46 -15.63
CA HIS A 411 -31.95 -6.77 -16.36
C HIS A 411 -31.42 -6.11 -17.64
N GLU A 412 -32.31 -5.62 -18.50
CA GLU A 412 -31.95 -4.86 -19.70
C GLU A 412 -32.65 -3.51 -19.69
N LEU A 413 -31.89 -2.43 -19.88
CA LEU A 413 -32.38 -1.05 -19.85
C LEU A 413 -31.89 -0.32 -21.11
N ASP A 414 -32.79 0.21 -21.92
CA ASP A 414 -32.50 0.88 -23.21
C ASP A 414 -31.58 0.08 -24.15
N GLY A 415 -31.77 -1.25 -24.24
CA GLY A 415 -30.93 -2.11 -25.07
C GLY A 415 -29.55 -2.42 -24.47
N ARG A 416 -29.32 -2.06 -23.20
CA ARG A 416 -28.07 -2.30 -22.46
C ARG A 416 -28.30 -3.29 -21.32
N PRO A 417 -27.53 -4.38 -21.24
CA PRO A 417 -27.58 -5.27 -20.10
C PRO A 417 -27.05 -4.54 -18.85
N ILE A 418 -27.74 -4.69 -17.73
CA ILE A 418 -27.34 -4.18 -16.42
C ILE A 418 -27.42 -5.30 -15.38
N ARG A 419 -26.53 -5.27 -14.40
CA ARG A 419 -26.53 -6.15 -13.24
C ARG A 419 -26.62 -5.32 -11.97
N ILE A 420 -27.72 -5.46 -11.24
CA ILE A 420 -28.04 -4.66 -10.06
C ILE A 420 -27.72 -5.47 -8.81
N PHE A 421 -26.96 -4.84 -7.92
CA PHE A 421 -26.55 -5.39 -6.63
C PHE A 421 -27.17 -4.58 -5.49
N ASP A 422 -27.90 -5.23 -4.58
CA ASP A 422 -28.34 -4.63 -3.31
C ASP A 422 -27.47 -5.16 -2.17
N CYS A 423 -26.77 -4.27 -1.46
CA CYS A 423 -25.81 -4.63 -0.42
C CYS A 423 -26.43 -4.81 0.98
N ALA A 424 -27.75 -4.91 1.10
CA ALA A 424 -28.42 -5.12 2.38
C ALA A 424 -28.19 -4.01 3.44
N GLY A 425 -27.66 -2.85 3.04
CA GLY A 425 -27.29 -1.79 3.98
C GLY A 425 -26.11 -2.12 4.90
N GLN A 426 -25.34 -3.16 4.59
CA GLN A 426 -24.19 -3.60 5.38
C GLN A 426 -22.90 -3.07 4.75
N VAL A 427 -22.32 -2.03 5.34
CA VAL A 427 -21.14 -1.32 4.79
C VAL A 427 -19.90 -2.23 4.70
N ALA A 428 -19.80 -3.24 5.58
CA ALA A 428 -18.71 -4.22 5.55
C ALA A 428 -18.64 -5.00 4.23
N TYR A 429 -19.78 -5.29 3.60
CA TYR A 429 -19.82 -6.09 2.36
C TYR A 429 -19.20 -5.36 1.19
N THR A 430 -19.51 -4.07 1.06
CA THR A 430 -18.89 -3.22 0.03
C THR A 430 -17.39 -3.11 0.21
N GLY A 431 -16.88 -3.35 1.42
CA GLY A 431 -15.47 -3.31 1.74
C GLY A 431 -14.72 -4.64 1.55
N LEU A 432 -15.39 -5.79 1.69
CA LEU A 432 -14.73 -7.10 1.79
C LEU A 432 -14.78 -7.91 0.49
N LEU A 433 -15.89 -7.83 -0.23
CA LEU A 433 -16.13 -8.70 -1.36
C LEU A 433 -15.68 -8.00 -2.65
N GLN A 434 -14.74 -8.61 -3.36
CA GLN A 434 -14.23 -8.16 -4.66
C GLN A 434 -15.37 -7.90 -5.66
N LEU A 435 -16.49 -8.63 -5.49
CA LEU A 435 -17.75 -8.44 -6.18
C LEU A 435 -18.36 -7.04 -6.12
N PHE A 436 -17.99 -6.15 -5.19
CA PHE A 436 -18.52 -4.78 -5.13
C PHE A 436 -17.49 -3.71 -5.47
N LEU A 437 -16.23 -4.11 -5.65
CA LEU A 437 -15.05 -3.24 -5.65
C LEU A 437 -14.42 -3.12 -7.03
N THR A 438 -15.25 -2.99 -8.06
CA THR A 438 -14.80 -3.06 -9.44
C THR A 438 -14.77 -1.67 -10.07
N PRO A 439 -13.78 -1.37 -10.92
CA PRO A 439 -13.75 -0.10 -11.64
C PRO A 439 -14.99 0.07 -12.53
N GLN A 440 -15.45 1.30 -12.74
CA GLN A 440 -16.62 1.64 -13.57
C GLN A 440 -18.00 1.20 -13.03
N VAL A 441 -18.14 0.98 -11.72
CA VAL A 441 -19.45 0.79 -11.06
C VAL A 441 -20.22 2.10 -10.97
N ILE A 442 -21.54 2.01 -11.11
CA ILE A 442 -22.49 3.07 -10.79
C ILE A 442 -23.05 2.80 -9.41
N HIS A 443 -22.78 3.68 -8.45
CA HIS A 443 -23.35 3.58 -7.10
C HIS A 443 -24.61 4.43 -6.98
N LEU A 444 -25.71 3.82 -6.56
CA LEU A 444 -26.94 4.52 -6.20
C LEU A 444 -26.95 4.71 -4.69
N LEU A 445 -26.67 5.93 -4.22
CA LEU A 445 -26.71 6.26 -2.80
C LEU A 445 -28.13 6.70 -2.42
N VAL A 446 -28.82 5.84 -1.67
CA VAL A 446 -30.25 5.98 -1.36
C VAL A 446 -30.44 6.66 0.00
N VAL A 447 -31.29 7.69 0.03
CA VAL A 447 -31.67 8.44 1.24
C VAL A 447 -33.18 8.48 1.42
N ASP A 448 -33.62 8.42 2.67
CA ASP A 448 -35.04 8.48 3.06
C ASP A 448 -35.50 9.95 3.12
N MET A 449 -36.23 10.41 2.10
CA MET A 449 -36.62 11.82 1.98
C MET A 449 -37.50 12.32 3.14
N PRO A 450 -38.50 11.58 3.63
CA PRO A 450 -39.22 11.91 4.85
C PRO A 450 -38.32 12.20 6.06
N SER A 451 -37.28 11.39 6.30
CA SER A 451 -36.35 11.61 7.41
C SER A 451 -35.46 12.83 7.17
N VAL A 452 -35.02 13.06 5.94
CA VAL A 452 -34.27 14.27 5.56
C VAL A 452 -35.10 15.52 5.85
N VAL A 453 -36.34 15.57 5.34
CA VAL A 453 -37.25 16.70 5.51
C VAL A 453 -37.52 16.95 7.00
N GLY A 454 -37.81 15.89 7.77
CA GLY A 454 -38.03 16.01 9.21
C GLY A 454 -36.83 16.57 9.97
N ASN A 455 -35.60 16.13 9.66
CA ASN A 455 -34.40 16.67 10.29
C ASN A 455 -34.15 18.15 9.93
N ILE A 456 -34.45 18.56 8.70
CA ILE A 456 -34.36 19.96 8.28
C ILE A 456 -35.35 20.82 9.07
N GLU A 457 -36.59 20.35 9.21
CA GLU A 457 -37.65 21.07 9.93
C GLU A 457 -37.37 21.17 11.44
N ASN A 458 -36.69 20.17 12.01
CA ASN A 458 -36.27 20.15 13.40
C ASN A 458 -34.98 20.96 13.67
N GLY A 459 -34.38 21.58 12.64
CA GLY A 459 -33.19 22.42 12.79
C GLY A 459 -31.90 21.65 13.06
N THR A 460 -31.80 20.39 12.64
CA THR A 460 -30.62 19.57 12.87
C THR A 460 -29.41 20.09 12.09
N SER A 461 -28.25 20.20 12.75
CA SER A 461 -27.04 20.83 12.20
C SER A 461 -26.41 20.06 11.04
N ASN A 462 -26.56 18.72 11.00
CA ASN A 462 -26.06 17.88 9.90
C ASN A 462 -26.96 16.66 9.64
N PRO A 463 -28.04 16.82 8.84
CA PRO A 463 -29.00 15.74 8.60
C PRO A 463 -28.40 14.47 7.98
N LEU A 464 -27.22 14.54 7.35
CA LEU A 464 -26.58 13.39 6.72
C LEU A 464 -25.89 12.44 7.71
N GLU A 465 -25.41 12.94 8.85
CA GLU A 465 -24.80 12.12 9.91
C GLU A 465 -25.83 11.20 10.54
N ASP A 466 -26.99 11.75 10.90
CA ASP A 466 -28.10 10.98 11.49
C ASP A 466 -28.67 9.92 10.54
N LEU A 467 -28.64 10.21 9.24
CA LEU A 467 -29.05 9.30 8.18
C LEU A 467 -27.99 8.23 7.88
N GLY A 468 -26.76 8.39 8.39
CA GLY A 468 -25.63 7.49 8.13
C GLY A 468 -25.13 7.53 6.69
N ALA A 469 -25.51 8.55 5.91
CA ALA A 469 -25.13 8.67 4.50
C ALA A 469 -23.62 8.90 4.36
N LEU A 470 -23.01 9.69 5.25
CA LEU A 470 -21.58 9.99 5.22
C LEU A 470 -20.69 8.75 5.37
N ARG A 471 -21.12 7.72 6.10
CA ARG A 471 -20.38 6.45 6.22
C ARG A 471 -20.24 5.76 4.86
N TRP A 472 -21.28 5.81 4.03
CA TRP A 472 -21.25 5.27 2.68
C TRP A 472 -20.41 6.13 1.73
N VAL A 473 -20.58 7.45 1.77
CA VAL A 473 -19.77 8.40 0.98
C VAL A 473 -18.29 8.18 1.25
N ARG A 474 -17.91 8.03 2.52
CA ARG A 474 -16.54 7.73 2.96
C ARG A 474 -16.06 6.36 2.47
N SER A 475 -16.86 5.31 2.65
CA SER A 475 -16.56 3.96 2.15
C SER A 475 -16.26 3.96 0.65
N LEU A 476 -17.14 4.57 -0.15
CA LEU A 476 -16.98 4.67 -1.61
C LEU A 476 -15.72 5.46 -2.00
N SER A 477 -15.44 6.56 -1.28
CA SER A 477 -14.27 7.41 -1.52
C SER A 477 -12.94 6.68 -1.35
N PHE A 478 -12.84 5.72 -0.43
CA PHE A 478 -11.60 4.94 -0.26
C PHE A 478 -11.44 3.80 -1.25
N ARG A 479 -12.55 3.17 -1.62
CA ARG A 479 -12.54 1.86 -2.25
C ARG A 479 -12.66 1.89 -3.76
N VAL A 480 -13.42 2.86 -4.28
CA VAL A 480 -13.64 3.00 -5.72
C VAL A 480 -13.42 4.47 -6.11
N PRO A 481 -12.18 4.97 -5.98
CA PRO A 481 -11.87 6.34 -6.37
C PRO A 481 -12.33 6.61 -7.81
N GLY A 482 -13.02 7.73 -8.02
CA GLY A 482 -13.57 8.09 -9.33
C GLY A 482 -14.84 7.33 -9.76
N ALA A 483 -15.43 6.49 -8.91
CA ALA A 483 -16.72 5.87 -9.21
C ALA A 483 -17.83 6.92 -9.37
N ALA A 484 -18.78 6.64 -10.26
CA ALA A 484 -19.95 7.49 -10.46
C ALA A 484 -20.95 7.24 -9.34
N VAL A 485 -21.34 8.29 -8.62
CA VAL A 485 -22.35 8.21 -7.56
C VAL A 485 -23.56 9.05 -7.96
N ILE A 486 -24.73 8.41 -7.99
CA ILE A 486 -26.02 9.04 -8.22
C ILE A 486 -26.77 9.07 -6.88
N LEU A 487 -27.22 10.25 -6.48
CA LEU A 487 -28.06 10.42 -5.29
C LEU A 487 -29.50 10.09 -5.63
N VAL A 488 -30.12 9.24 -4.81
CA VAL A 488 -31.52 8.82 -5.01
C VAL A 488 -32.31 9.05 -3.73
N GLY A 489 -33.29 9.95 -3.80
CA GLY A 489 -34.28 10.16 -2.75
C GLY A 489 -35.48 9.22 -2.96
N THR A 490 -35.82 8.44 -1.95
CA THR A 490 -36.97 7.51 -1.98
C THR A 490 -38.06 7.94 -1.01
N LYS A 491 -39.22 7.26 -1.10
CA LYS A 491 -40.40 7.50 -0.26
C LYS A 491 -40.93 8.92 -0.35
N CYS A 492 -40.71 9.58 -1.50
CA CYS A 492 -41.17 10.94 -1.74
C CYS A 492 -42.70 11.08 -1.60
N ASP A 493 -43.43 10.00 -1.85
CA ASP A 493 -44.88 9.88 -1.66
C ASP A 493 -45.35 10.08 -0.21
N ARG A 494 -44.45 9.95 0.77
CA ARG A 494 -44.78 10.10 2.19
C ARG A 494 -44.62 11.53 2.70
N VAL A 495 -44.00 12.40 1.92
CA VAL A 495 -43.95 13.84 2.21
C VAL A 495 -45.30 14.43 1.76
N LYS A 496 -45.98 15.11 2.68
CA LYS A 496 -47.31 15.71 2.42
C LYS A 496 -47.21 17.21 2.25
N ASP A 497 -48.25 17.88 1.80
CA ASP A 497 -48.29 19.34 1.84
C ASP A 497 -48.41 19.85 3.29
N THR A 498 -47.89 21.05 3.54
CA THR A 498 -48.08 21.80 4.80
C THR A 498 -48.72 23.14 4.50
N ASP A 499 -49.27 23.80 5.52
CA ASP A 499 -49.85 25.14 5.37
C ASP A 499 -48.79 26.14 4.89
N GLY A 500 -48.82 26.46 3.59
CA GLY A 500 -47.93 27.45 2.96
C GLY A 500 -46.81 26.89 2.07
N GLU A 501 -46.65 25.57 1.93
CA GLU A 501 -45.63 24.99 1.04
C GLU A 501 -46.07 23.64 0.42
N THR A 502 -45.84 23.49 -0.89
CA THR A 502 -46.13 22.26 -1.63
C THR A 502 -45.09 21.17 -1.39
N THR A 503 -45.50 19.91 -1.52
CA THR A 503 -44.64 18.72 -1.40
C THR A 503 -43.44 18.79 -2.35
N GLU A 504 -43.65 19.26 -3.58
CA GLU A 504 -42.59 19.43 -4.58
C GLU A 504 -41.52 20.44 -4.13
N ALA A 505 -41.93 21.59 -3.58
CA ALA A 505 -41.02 22.60 -3.06
C ALA A 505 -40.23 22.09 -1.85
N ARG A 506 -40.89 21.36 -0.94
CA ARG A 506 -40.25 20.72 0.22
C ARG A 506 -39.20 19.69 -0.20
N LEU A 507 -39.54 18.82 -1.15
CA LEU A 507 -38.63 17.80 -1.67
C LEU A 507 -37.44 18.41 -2.42
N SER A 508 -37.68 19.43 -3.25
CA SER A 508 -36.63 20.14 -3.99
C SER A 508 -35.63 20.82 -3.06
N ARG A 509 -36.13 21.49 -2.00
CA ARG A 509 -35.29 22.08 -0.96
C ARG A 509 -34.44 21.03 -0.22
N ALA A 510 -35.07 19.93 0.19
CA ALA A 510 -34.38 18.85 0.87
C ALA A 510 -33.32 18.19 -0.01
N ALA A 511 -33.62 17.99 -1.30
CA ALA A 511 -32.67 17.49 -2.29
C ALA A 511 -31.45 18.41 -2.45
N GLY A 512 -31.68 19.72 -2.61
CA GLY A 512 -30.61 20.72 -2.69
C GLY A 512 -29.72 20.71 -1.45
N MET A 513 -30.31 20.66 -0.24
CA MET A 513 -29.54 20.57 1.01
C MET A 513 -28.72 19.28 1.13
N VAL A 514 -29.25 18.14 0.69
CA VAL A 514 -28.50 16.87 0.67
C VAL A 514 -27.30 16.98 -0.26
N GLU A 515 -27.50 17.50 -1.47
CA GLU A 515 -26.43 17.69 -2.45
C GLU A 515 -25.36 18.66 -1.93
N ASP A 516 -25.75 19.82 -1.42
CA ASP A 516 -24.84 20.83 -0.89
C ASP A 516 -24.04 20.32 0.31
N ASN A 517 -24.68 19.60 1.23
CA ASN A 517 -24.01 19.05 2.41
C ASN A 517 -22.99 17.96 2.03
N ILE A 518 -23.33 17.07 1.09
CA ILE A 518 -22.39 16.05 0.60
C ILE A 518 -21.21 16.73 -0.11
N ARG A 519 -21.48 17.70 -1.00
CA ARG A 519 -20.42 18.42 -1.71
C ARG A 519 -19.53 19.21 -0.77
N SER A 520 -20.11 19.87 0.22
CA SER A 520 -19.39 20.58 1.29
C SER A 520 -18.52 19.63 2.10
N TRP A 521 -19.05 18.46 2.49
CA TRP A 521 -18.28 17.44 3.17
C TRP A 521 -17.10 16.96 2.33
N ILE A 522 -17.31 16.62 1.06
CA ILE A 522 -16.23 16.20 0.14
C ILE A 522 -15.21 17.32 -0.02
N HIS A 523 -15.65 18.56 -0.15
CA HIS A 523 -14.77 19.70 -0.28
C HIS A 523 -13.92 19.88 0.98
N LYS A 524 -14.52 19.87 2.18
CA LYS A 524 -13.79 19.93 3.45
C LYS A 524 -12.84 18.74 3.60
N TRP A 525 -13.30 17.54 3.30
CA TRP A 525 -12.50 16.32 3.32
C TRP A 525 -11.28 16.43 2.40
N THR A 526 -11.49 16.90 1.17
CA THR A 526 -10.42 17.05 0.18
C THR A 526 -9.48 18.22 0.48
N THR A 527 -9.96 19.32 1.07
CA THR A 527 -9.14 20.51 1.35
C THR A 527 -8.44 20.47 2.71
N GLN A 528 -9.02 19.86 3.74
CA GLN A 528 -8.50 19.87 5.10
C GLN A 528 -7.66 18.63 5.46
N ARG A 529 -7.85 17.48 4.78
CA ARG A 529 -7.23 16.20 5.18
C ARG A 529 -6.39 15.51 4.11
N LEU A 530 -6.30 16.06 2.90
CA LEU A 530 -5.37 15.59 1.87
C LEU A 530 -4.22 16.60 1.75
N HIS A 531 -3.18 16.44 2.57
CA HIS A 531 -1.92 17.14 2.35
C HIS A 531 -1.23 16.68 1.05
N ASN A 532 -1.67 15.55 0.47
CA ASN A 532 -1.20 14.98 -0.79
C ASN A 532 -2.28 15.05 -1.88
N HIS A 533 -1.93 15.64 -3.03
CA HIS A 533 -2.78 15.93 -4.21
C HIS A 533 -3.36 14.69 -4.96
N HIS A 534 -3.52 13.53 -4.33
CA HIS A 534 -3.67 12.25 -5.02
C HIS A 534 -4.82 11.33 -4.63
N ALA A 535 -5.66 11.67 -3.64
CA ALA A 535 -6.90 10.91 -3.50
C ALA A 535 -7.89 11.37 -4.58
N GLN A 536 -8.10 10.51 -5.58
CA GLN A 536 -9.19 10.65 -6.54
C GLN A 536 -10.51 10.54 -5.78
N SER A 537 -11.20 11.66 -5.58
CA SER A 537 -12.53 11.68 -4.96
C SER A 537 -13.56 10.97 -5.85
N ILE A 538 -14.67 10.52 -5.25
CA ILE A 538 -15.83 10.02 -5.97
C ILE A 538 -16.46 11.10 -6.86
N ALA A 539 -16.94 10.69 -8.03
CA ALA A 539 -17.57 11.58 -8.99
C ALA A 539 -19.07 11.63 -8.73
N PHE A 540 -19.51 12.59 -7.90
CA PHE A 540 -20.93 12.87 -7.72
C PHE A 540 -21.53 13.54 -8.95
N GLU A 541 -22.59 12.93 -9.45
CA GLU A 541 -23.39 13.54 -10.51
C GLU A 541 -24.31 14.61 -9.96
N ASN A 542 -24.49 15.67 -10.73
CA ASN A 542 -25.32 16.80 -10.34
C ASN A 542 -26.79 16.37 -10.23
N GLY A 543 -27.47 16.85 -9.19
CA GLY A 543 -28.88 16.61 -8.94
C GLY A 543 -29.19 15.28 -8.24
N VAL A 544 -30.24 15.31 -7.40
CA VAL A 544 -30.83 14.15 -6.73
C VAL A 544 -31.98 13.61 -7.56
N SER A 545 -31.97 12.31 -7.86
CA SER A 545 -33.11 11.64 -8.49
C SER A 545 -34.17 11.32 -7.43
N LEU A 546 -35.38 11.87 -7.61
CA LEU A 546 -36.45 11.80 -6.62
C LEU A 546 -37.52 10.81 -7.12
N VAL A 547 -37.60 9.67 -6.43
CA VAL A 547 -38.47 8.57 -6.81
C VAL A 547 -39.76 8.65 -6.02
N ASN A 548 -40.86 9.00 -6.70
CA ASN A 548 -42.20 9.01 -6.16
C ASN A 548 -42.92 7.70 -6.48
N CYS A 549 -43.76 7.19 -5.58
CA CYS A 549 -44.52 5.95 -5.77
C CYS A 549 -46.05 6.14 -5.77
N GLY A 550 -46.55 7.39 -5.65
CA GLY A 550 -47.94 7.66 -5.23
C GLY A 550 -48.86 8.38 -6.23
N LEU A 551 -48.44 8.72 -7.46
CA LEU A 551 -49.25 9.48 -8.41
C LEU A 551 -49.72 8.63 -9.62
N PRO A 552 -50.96 8.86 -10.14
CA PRO A 552 -51.40 8.25 -11.40
C PRO A 552 -50.53 8.78 -12.55
N CYS A 553 -49.92 7.86 -13.28
CA CYS A 553 -48.94 8.13 -14.31
C CYS A 553 -49.64 8.31 -15.66
N ASP A 554 -49.91 9.54 -16.07
CA ASP A 554 -50.33 9.84 -17.46
C ASP A 554 -49.12 10.36 -18.25
N GLU A 555 -48.76 9.57 -19.27
CA GLU A 555 -47.91 9.79 -20.44
C GLU A 555 -46.93 11.00 -20.42
N LEU A 556 -45.67 10.73 -20.08
CA LEU A 556 -44.52 11.55 -20.49
C LEU A 556 -43.53 10.66 -21.26
N ASP A 557 -43.22 11.07 -22.49
CA ASP A 557 -42.31 10.36 -23.39
C ASP A 557 -40.88 10.30 -22.81
N GLY A 558 -40.35 9.09 -22.65
CA GLY A 558 -38.91 8.83 -22.55
C GLY A 558 -38.28 8.70 -21.16
N GLY A 559 -39.06 8.42 -20.10
CA GLY A 559 -38.50 8.22 -18.76
C GLY A 559 -39.47 7.58 -17.78
N TRP A 560 -38.98 7.29 -16.58
CA TRP A 560 -39.81 6.73 -15.51
C TRP A 560 -40.86 7.77 -15.07
N PRO A 561 -42.18 7.57 -15.26
CA PRO A 561 -43.19 8.64 -15.10
C PRO A 561 -43.31 9.24 -13.70
N CYS A 562 -42.75 8.55 -12.71
CA CYS A 562 -42.81 8.86 -11.30
C CYS A 562 -41.48 9.40 -10.75
N ASP A 563 -40.48 9.58 -11.62
CA ASP A 563 -39.23 10.26 -11.31
C ASP A 563 -39.32 11.71 -11.78
N VAL A 564 -39.29 12.65 -10.83
CA VAL A 564 -39.40 14.08 -11.13
C VAL A 564 -38.06 14.70 -11.55
N SER A 565 -36.97 13.92 -11.58
CA SER A 565 -35.65 14.41 -11.99
C SER A 565 -35.49 14.49 -13.52
N GLN A 566 -34.74 15.50 -13.96
CA GLN A 566 -34.40 15.73 -15.37
C GLN A 566 -32.87 15.81 -15.52
N PRO A 567 -32.21 14.87 -16.22
CA PRO A 567 -32.76 13.64 -16.79
C PRO A 567 -33.13 12.58 -15.73
N SER A 568 -34.05 11.68 -16.07
CA SER A 568 -34.52 10.62 -15.16
C SER A 568 -33.39 9.67 -14.72
N LEU A 569 -33.59 8.99 -13.59
CA LEU A 569 -32.68 8.01 -12.99
C LEU A 569 -32.30 6.90 -13.97
N LEU A 570 -33.26 6.34 -14.71
CA LEU A 570 -32.99 5.29 -15.70
C LEU A 570 -32.05 5.80 -16.79
N HIS A 571 -32.31 7.00 -17.32
CA HIS A 571 -31.43 7.64 -18.29
C HIS A 571 -30.05 7.96 -17.71
N ARG A 572 -29.96 8.40 -16.44
CA ARG A 572 -28.67 8.64 -15.77
C ARG A 572 -27.88 7.35 -15.54
N ILE A 573 -28.54 6.22 -15.33
CA ILE A 573 -27.89 4.91 -15.24
C ILE A 573 -27.29 4.52 -16.59
N THR A 574 -27.98 4.75 -17.71
CA THR A 574 -27.53 4.32 -19.05
C THR A 574 -26.67 5.35 -19.79
N PHE A 575 -26.77 6.64 -19.45
CA PHE A 575 -26.09 7.75 -20.11
C PHE A 575 -25.43 8.73 -19.13
N LYS A 576 -24.36 9.37 -19.58
CA LYS A 576 -23.70 10.49 -18.92
C LYS A 576 -23.25 11.51 -19.98
N ASP A 577 -23.62 12.78 -19.80
CA ASP A 577 -23.27 13.87 -20.72
C ASP A 577 -23.63 13.57 -22.21
N GLY A 578 -24.79 12.94 -22.43
CA GLY A 578 -25.26 12.54 -23.77
C GLY A 578 -24.52 11.36 -24.40
N LYS A 579 -23.52 10.78 -23.72
CA LYS A 579 -22.83 9.56 -24.13
C LYS A 579 -23.35 8.39 -23.34
N ALA A 580 -23.59 7.29 -24.02
CA ALA A 580 -24.03 6.08 -23.36
C ALA A 580 -22.89 5.48 -22.52
N ARG A 581 -23.17 5.07 -21.29
CA ARG A 581 -22.23 4.34 -20.45
C ARG A 581 -22.02 2.97 -21.06
N GLY A 582 -20.78 2.61 -21.35
CA GLY A 582 -20.48 1.38 -22.07
C GLY A 582 -19.25 0.68 -21.52
N VAL A 583 -19.36 -0.64 -21.49
CA VAL A 583 -18.25 -1.59 -21.40
C VAL A 583 -18.30 -2.43 -22.68
N ASP A 584 -18.18 -1.76 -23.83
CA ASP A 584 -18.00 -2.45 -25.10
C ASP A 584 -16.50 -2.75 -25.19
N ALA A 585 -16.15 -4.04 -25.21
CA ALA A 585 -14.76 -4.49 -25.26
C ALA A 585 -14.48 -5.14 -26.61
N ASP A 586 -13.45 -4.65 -27.29
CA ASP A 586 -12.90 -5.27 -28.50
C ASP A 586 -12.07 -6.50 -28.08
N LEU A 587 -12.67 -7.69 -28.15
CA LEU A 587 -12.08 -8.96 -27.72
C LEU A 587 -11.85 -9.91 -28.91
N PRO A 588 -10.81 -10.75 -28.88
CA PRO A 588 -10.67 -11.86 -29.82
C PRO A 588 -11.90 -12.77 -29.81
N LEU A 589 -12.26 -13.35 -30.96
CA LEU A 589 -13.38 -14.30 -31.05
C LEU A 589 -13.30 -15.43 -30.03
N SER A 590 -12.10 -16.02 -29.82
CA SER A 590 -11.90 -17.10 -28.85
C SER A 590 -12.24 -16.66 -27.41
N TRP A 591 -11.90 -15.43 -27.03
CA TRP A 591 -12.24 -14.86 -25.73
C TRP A 591 -13.74 -14.58 -25.61
N GLY A 592 -14.38 -14.08 -26.66
CA GLY A 592 -15.83 -13.90 -26.70
C GLY A 592 -16.60 -15.23 -26.56
N CYS A 593 -16.12 -16.29 -27.20
CA CYS A 593 -16.66 -17.64 -27.04
C CYS A 593 -16.45 -18.18 -25.62
N ALA A 594 -15.27 -17.98 -25.03
CA ALA A 594 -14.98 -18.40 -23.67
C ALA A 594 -15.88 -17.67 -22.64
N LEU A 595 -16.14 -16.37 -22.84
CA LEU A 595 -17.11 -15.62 -22.04
C LEU A 595 -18.52 -16.20 -22.17
N SER A 596 -18.94 -16.54 -23.38
CA SER A 596 -20.25 -17.14 -23.63
C SER A 596 -20.37 -18.52 -22.96
N LEU A 597 -19.29 -19.32 -22.96
CA LEU A 597 -19.23 -20.60 -22.25
C LEU A 597 -19.40 -20.41 -20.74
N LEU A 598 -18.74 -19.40 -20.15
CA LEU A 598 -18.90 -19.11 -18.72
C LEU A 598 -20.34 -18.70 -18.38
N ASP A 599 -20.99 -17.90 -19.22
CA ASP A 599 -22.39 -17.51 -19.04
C ASP A 599 -23.37 -18.70 -19.23
N GLU A 600 -23.09 -19.60 -20.18
CA GLU A 600 -23.82 -20.87 -20.34
C GLU A 600 -23.64 -21.78 -19.12
N THR A 601 -22.42 -21.86 -18.60
CA THR A 601 -22.09 -22.65 -17.42
C THR A 601 -22.81 -22.09 -16.19
N ALA A 602 -22.80 -20.77 -16.00
CA ALA A 602 -23.55 -20.11 -14.93
C ALA A 602 -25.06 -20.43 -15.00
N ARG A 603 -25.66 -20.37 -16.20
CA ARG A 603 -27.08 -20.73 -16.42
C ARG A 603 -27.37 -22.21 -16.15
N ARG A 604 -26.50 -23.11 -16.62
CA ARG A 604 -26.61 -24.56 -16.38
C ARG A 604 -26.58 -24.86 -14.89
N VAL A 605 -25.58 -24.29 -14.21
CA VAL A 605 -25.37 -24.49 -12.79
C VAL A 605 -26.54 -23.91 -11.99
N ARG A 606 -27.13 -22.77 -12.35
CA ARG A 606 -28.39 -22.21 -11.77
C ARG A 606 -29.59 -23.16 -11.84
N GLY A 607 -29.60 -24.13 -12.75
CA GLY A 607 -30.67 -25.15 -12.84
C GLY A 607 -30.53 -26.36 -11.91
N GLN A 608 -29.38 -26.59 -11.27
CA GLN A 608 -29.06 -27.83 -10.54
C GLN A 608 -29.13 -27.68 -9.02
N PRO A 609 -29.74 -28.58 -8.23
CA PRO A 609 -29.67 -28.48 -6.76
C PRO A 609 -28.20 -28.63 -6.26
N GLY A 610 -27.78 -27.81 -5.29
CA GLY A 610 -26.43 -27.90 -4.68
C GLY A 610 -25.47 -26.73 -4.97
N PHE A 611 -24.17 -27.00 -4.90
CA PHE A 611 -23.05 -26.05 -5.11
C PHE A 611 -23.14 -25.37 -6.47
N ARG A 612 -22.90 -24.05 -6.53
CA ARG A 612 -22.97 -23.29 -7.78
C ARG A 612 -21.62 -22.76 -8.29
N GLY A 613 -20.53 -23.39 -7.87
CA GLY A 613 -19.20 -23.20 -8.43
C GLY A 613 -18.77 -24.38 -9.29
N VAL A 614 -17.70 -24.19 -10.04
CA VAL A 614 -17.12 -25.18 -10.94
C VAL A 614 -15.61 -25.28 -10.67
N GLU A 615 -15.07 -26.49 -10.69
CA GLU A 615 -13.62 -26.66 -10.60
C GLU A 615 -12.95 -26.21 -11.91
N ARG A 616 -11.74 -25.67 -11.80
CA ARG A 616 -10.98 -25.17 -12.93
C ARG A 616 -10.76 -26.24 -14.00
N THR A 617 -10.46 -27.47 -13.58
CA THR A 617 -10.27 -28.63 -14.46
C THR A 617 -11.52 -28.99 -15.26
N GLU A 618 -12.71 -28.84 -14.68
CA GLU A 618 -13.98 -29.04 -15.39
C GLU A 618 -14.20 -27.93 -16.43
N LEU A 619 -13.95 -26.66 -16.06
CA LEU A 619 -14.04 -25.56 -17.02
C LEU A 619 -13.07 -25.72 -18.19
N ASP A 620 -11.84 -26.16 -17.90
CA ASP A 620 -10.85 -26.47 -18.93
C ASP A 620 -11.39 -27.57 -19.86
N GLY A 621 -11.95 -28.66 -19.33
CA GLY A 621 -12.57 -29.72 -20.13
C GLY A 621 -13.72 -29.22 -21.01
N LEU A 622 -14.65 -28.45 -20.44
CA LEU A 622 -15.76 -27.86 -21.20
C LEU A 622 -15.28 -26.91 -22.31
N TRP A 623 -14.19 -26.18 -22.05
CA TRP A 623 -13.58 -25.32 -23.05
C TRP A 623 -12.92 -26.12 -24.18
N HIS A 624 -12.21 -27.20 -23.87
CA HIS A 624 -11.65 -28.11 -24.88
C HIS A 624 -12.76 -28.69 -25.78
N ASP A 625 -13.84 -29.20 -25.18
CA ASP A 625 -14.99 -29.73 -25.92
C ASP A 625 -15.63 -28.66 -26.82
N LYS A 626 -15.77 -27.43 -26.30
CA LYS A 626 -16.33 -26.30 -27.05
C LYS A 626 -15.46 -25.91 -28.24
N VAL A 627 -14.15 -25.87 -28.05
CA VAL A 627 -13.18 -25.61 -29.11
C VAL A 627 -13.26 -26.69 -30.19
N ASP A 628 -13.39 -27.95 -29.82
CA ASP A 628 -13.50 -29.06 -30.78
C ASP A 628 -14.86 -29.13 -31.50
N GLU A 629 -15.95 -28.71 -30.84
CA GLU A 629 -17.24 -28.44 -31.49
C GLU A 629 -17.10 -27.36 -32.57
N LEU A 630 -16.50 -26.21 -32.23
CA LEU A 630 -16.33 -25.09 -33.15
C LEU A 630 -15.44 -25.46 -34.35
N LYS A 631 -14.35 -26.20 -34.12
CA LYS A 631 -13.51 -26.75 -35.20
C LYS A 631 -14.28 -27.66 -36.14
N ARG A 632 -15.12 -28.57 -35.60
CA ARG A 632 -15.98 -29.46 -36.41
C ARG A 632 -17.03 -28.68 -37.22
N GLY A 633 -17.49 -27.55 -36.69
CA GLY A 633 -18.39 -26.62 -37.38
C GLY A 633 -17.75 -25.77 -38.48
N GLY A 634 -16.44 -25.92 -38.73
CA GLY A 634 -15.71 -25.14 -39.74
C GLY A 634 -15.25 -23.76 -39.26
N HIS A 635 -15.29 -23.48 -37.96
CA HIS A 635 -14.77 -22.26 -37.37
C HIS A 635 -13.33 -22.48 -36.87
N GLU A 636 -12.32 -22.02 -37.62
CA GLU A 636 -10.95 -21.94 -37.11
C GLU A 636 -10.85 -20.81 -36.06
N MET A 637 -10.35 -21.15 -34.87
CA MET A 637 -10.15 -20.20 -33.77
C MET A 637 -8.69 -20.13 -33.38
N GLU A 638 -8.17 -18.91 -33.26
CA GLU A 638 -6.80 -18.63 -32.88
C GLU A 638 -6.65 -18.44 -31.36
N ALA A 639 -5.47 -18.78 -30.85
CA ALA A 639 -5.06 -18.55 -29.45
C ALA A 639 -6.07 -19.06 -28.39
N THR A 640 -6.56 -20.29 -28.57
CA THR A 640 -7.60 -20.89 -27.70
C THR A 640 -7.09 -21.33 -26.33
N GLU A 641 -5.80 -21.64 -26.20
CA GLU A 641 -5.19 -22.17 -24.96
C GLU A 641 -5.43 -21.27 -23.75
N HIS A 642 -5.53 -19.96 -23.96
CA HIS A 642 -5.59 -18.97 -22.88
C HIS A 642 -6.82 -18.07 -22.91
N ALA A 643 -7.74 -18.34 -23.83
CA ALA A 643 -8.97 -17.58 -23.95
C ALA A 643 -9.85 -17.71 -22.70
N LEU A 644 -9.89 -18.90 -22.09
CA LEU A 644 -10.64 -19.14 -20.85
C LEU A 644 -10.04 -18.37 -19.66
N ASP A 645 -8.72 -18.34 -19.53
CA ASP A 645 -8.04 -17.56 -18.48
C ASP A 645 -8.37 -16.07 -18.60
N GLY A 646 -8.24 -15.52 -19.80
CA GLY A 646 -8.61 -14.14 -20.11
C GLY A 646 -10.08 -13.85 -19.79
N ALA A 647 -11.00 -14.73 -20.21
CA ALA A 647 -12.43 -14.62 -19.94
C ALA A 647 -12.75 -14.62 -18.42
N ILE A 648 -12.11 -15.50 -17.66
CA ILE A 648 -12.28 -15.58 -16.20
C ILE A 648 -11.76 -14.31 -15.53
N SER A 649 -10.58 -13.80 -15.93
CA SER A 649 -10.04 -12.55 -15.40
C SER A 649 -10.94 -11.36 -15.68
N ILE A 650 -11.52 -11.26 -16.88
CA ILE A 650 -12.47 -10.19 -17.24
C ILE A 650 -13.73 -10.28 -16.37
N MET A 651 -14.36 -11.46 -16.26
CA MET A 651 -15.56 -11.61 -15.44
C MET A 651 -15.27 -11.42 -13.94
N ALA A 652 -14.09 -11.82 -13.45
CA ALA A 652 -13.67 -11.57 -12.08
C ALA A 652 -13.46 -10.07 -11.83
N TYR A 653 -12.85 -9.35 -12.78
CA TYR A 653 -12.64 -7.91 -12.69
C TYR A 653 -13.96 -7.13 -12.66
N GLU A 654 -14.99 -7.59 -13.37
CA GLU A 654 -16.34 -7.01 -13.29
C GLU A 654 -17.13 -7.43 -12.04
N GLY A 655 -16.66 -8.45 -11.31
CA GLY A 655 -17.40 -9.04 -10.20
C GLY A 655 -18.61 -9.84 -10.66
N SER A 656 -18.54 -10.40 -11.86
CA SER A 656 -19.53 -11.30 -12.45
C SER A 656 -19.28 -12.77 -12.07
N LEU A 657 -18.08 -13.09 -11.59
CA LEU A 657 -17.72 -14.36 -10.96
C LEU A 657 -16.68 -14.12 -9.87
N VAL A 658 -16.39 -15.14 -9.06
CA VAL A 658 -15.31 -15.10 -8.07
C VAL A 658 -14.38 -16.29 -8.23
N VAL A 659 -13.06 -16.04 -8.21
CA VAL A 659 -12.03 -17.08 -8.33
C VAL A 659 -11.37 -17.30 -6.97
N TYR A 660 -11.32 -18.56 -6.52
CA TYR A 660 -10.66 -18.96 -5.27
C TYR A 660 -9.86 -20.26 -5.48
N GLY A 661 -8.53 -20.14 -5.57
CA GLY A 661 -7.66 -21.28 -5.85
C GLY A 661 -8.01 -21.94 -7.19
N SER A 662 -8.27 -23.25 -7.18
CA SER A 662 -8.75 -23.99 -8.36
C SER A 662 -10.27 -23.92 -8.57
N PHE A 663 -11.00 -23.14 -7.78
CA PHE A 663 -12.47 -23.07 -7.86
C PHE A 663 -12.94 -21.73 -8.40
N VAL A 664 -13.97 -21.79 -9.24
CA VAL A 664 -14.58 -20.62 -9.88
C VAL A 664 -16.07 -20.61 -9.54
N ILE A 665 -16.50 -19.62 -8.76
CA ILE A 665 -17.90 -19.40 -8.42
C ILE A 665 -18.51 -18.53 -9.52
N VAL A 666 -19.17 -19.19 -10.48
CA VAL A 666 -19.80 -18.56 -11.64
C VAL A 666 -21.19 -17.99 -11.33
N ASP A 667 -21.82 -18.42 -10.22
CA ASP A 667 -23.10 -17.88 -9.77
C ASP A 667 -22.93 -17.00 -8.51
N VAL A 668 -22.70 -15.71 -8.76
CA VAL A 668 -22.54 -14.71 -7.70
C VAL A 668 -23.81 -14.46 -6.91
N GLN A 669 -24.99 -14.75 -7.49
CA GLN A 669 -26.28 -14.65 -6.82
C GLN A 669 -26.40 -15.73 -5.75
N TRP A 670 -26.04 -16.97 -6.07
CA TRP A 670 -25.95 -18.04 -5.08
C TRP A 670 -24.92 -17.74 -3.99
N LEU A 671 -23.75 -17.20 -4.35
CA LEU A 671 -22.76 -16.82 -3.33
C LEU A 671 -23.34 -15.80 -2.34
N ALA A 672 -24.08 -14.80 -2.83
CA ALA A 672 -24.77 -13.84 -1.98
C ALA A 672 -25.79 -14.49 -1.02
N THR A 673 -26.54 -15.50 -1.48
CA THR A 673 -27.49 -16.22 -0.61
C THR A 673 -26.79 -17.08 0.44
N VAL A 674 -25.62 -17.63 0.13
CA VAL A 674 -24.82 -18.43 1.07
C VAL A 674 -24.09 -17.56 2.10
N LEU A 675 -23.67 -16.35 1.74
CA LEU A 675 -23.02 -15.41 2.67
C LEU A 675 -24.01 -14.80 3.67
N LYS A 676 -25.27 -14.63 3.27
CA LYS A 676 -26.34 -14.00 4.08
C LYS A 676 -26.39 -14.48 5.55
N PRO A 677 -26.37 -15.79 5.86
CA PRO A 677 -26.51 -16.27 7.23
C PRO A 677 -25.29 -16.08 8.13
N LEU A 678 -24.11 -16.06 7.51
CA LEU A 678 -22.84 -15.85 8.20
C LEU A 678 -22.67 -14.37 8.57
N CYS A 679 -23.29 -13.51 7.77
CA CYS A 679 -23.06 -12.08 7.82
C CYS A 679 -24.20 -11.28 8.47
N SER A 680 -25.37 -11.88 8.73
CA SER A 680 -26.47 -11.24 9.47
C SER A 680 -26.11 -11.09 10.96
N HIS A 681 -26.03 -9.85 11.43
CA HIS A 681 -25.73 -9.49 12.81
C HIS A 681 -26.75 -10.11 13.80
N LYS A 682 -26.36 -10.21 15.09
CA LYS A 682 -26.99 -10.92 16.23
C LYS A 682 -28.52 -10.76 16.48
N ASP A 683 -29.32 -10.15 15.61
CA ASP A 683 -30.79 -10.09 15.72
C ASP A 683 -31.47 -11.41 15.30
N MET A 684 -31.00 -12.53 15.86
CA MET A 684 -31.78 -13.76 15.93
C MET A 684 -32.29 -13.89 17.35
N SER A 685 -33.38 -13.18 17.63
CA SER A 685 -34.19 -13.40 18.82
C SER A 685 -34.62 -14.86 18.88
N MET A 686 -33.92 -15.63 19.72
CA MET A 686 -34.37 -16.85 20.39
C MET A 686 -35.06 -17.90 19.51
N GLY A 687 -34.25 -18.80 18.94
CA GLY A 687 -34.67 -20.19 18.75
C GLY A 687 -34.47 -20.76 17.35
N GLU A 688 -34.44 -19.95 16.29
CA GLU A 688 -34.31 -20.48 14.94
C GLU A 688 -33.29 -19.67 14.14
N VAL A 689 -32.20 -20.32 13.74
CA VAL A 689 -31.21 -19.71 12.87
C VAL A 689 -31.66 -19.93 11.43
N ASN A 690 -32.23 -18.89 10.81
CA ASN A 690 -32.66 -18.94 9.41
C ASN A 690 -31.47 -18.65 8.48
N LEU A 691 -30.86 -19.72 7.98
CA LEU A 691 -29.70 -19.65 7.09
C LEU A 691 -30.09 -19.55 5.62
N GLY A 692 -30.85 -18.51 5.25
CA GLY A 692 -31.20 -18.30 3.85
C GLY A 692 -32.23 -19.29 3.32
N GLY A 693 -33.22 -19.63 4.15
CA GLY A 693 -34.30 -20.58 3.83
C GLY A 693 -34.19 -21.93 4.53
N ILE A 694 -33.05 -22.20 5.20
CA ILE A 694 -32.87 -23.38 6.06
C ILE A 694 -33.03 -22.93 7.52
N THR A 695 -34.11 -23.35 8.15
CA THR A 695 -34.36 -23.09 9.57
C THR A 695 -33.67 -24.14 10.42
N VAL A 696 -32.58 -23.76 11.10
CA VAL A 696 -31.86 -24.64 12.01
C VAL A 696 -32.47 -24.51 13.41
N ARG A 697 -32.94 -25.62 13.95
CA ARG A 697 -33.48 -25.69 15.33
C ARG A 697 -32.34 -25.55 16.34
N PRO A 698 -32.59 -24.95 17.51
CA PRO A 698 -31.56 -24.66 18.48
C PRO A 698 -31.13 -25.97 19.13
N GLY A 699 -29.87 -26.31 18.96
CA GLY A 699 -29.19 -27.38 19.67
C GLY A 699 -27.85 -26.87 20.23
N PRO A 700 -27.16 -27.65 21.07
CA PRO A 700 -25.95 -27.21 21.76
C PRO A 700 -24.86 -26.67 20.82
N ARG A 701 -24.78 -27.20 19.60
CA ARG A 701 -23.87 -26.72 18.55
C ARG A 701 -24.24 -25.34 18.02
N VAL A 702 -25.54 -25.07 17.80
CA VAL A 702 -26.04 -23.79 17.25
C VAL A 702 -25.93 -22.67 18.27
N GLU A 703 -26.21 -22.97 19.54
CA GLU A 703 -26.01 -22.02 20.66
C GLU A 703 -24.55 -21.59 20.78
N ARG A 704 -23.61 -22.52 20.58
CA ARG A 704 -22.17 -22.22 20.54
C ARG A 704 -21.81 -21.26 19.39
N LEU A 705 -22.38 -21.41 18.20
CA LEU A 705 -22.15 -20.46 17.09
C LEU A 705 -22.62 -19.05 17.42
N VAL A 706 -23.80 -18.93 18.05
CA VAL A 706 -24.42 -17.65 18.37
C VAL A 706 -23.66 -16.95 19.49
N LYS A 707 -23.22 -17.72 20.50
CA LYS A 707 -22.46 -17.21 21.64
C LYS A 707 -21.03 -16.82 21.26
N ASP A 708 -20.33 -17.69 20.54
CA ASP A 708 -18.88 -17.54 20.32
C ASP A 708 -18.52 -16.99 18.92
N GLY A 709 -19.51 -16.81 18.02
CA GLY A 709 -19.28 -16.33 16.65
C GLY A 709 -18.52 -17.32 15.77
N ILE A 710 -18.62 -18.62 16.04
CA ILE A 710 -17.86 -19.69 15.37
C ILE A 710 -18.70 -20.34 14.26
N LEU A 711 -18.05 -20.89 13.25
CA LEU A 711 -18.57 -21.81 12.23
C LEU A 711 -17.74 -23.09 12.24
N GLU A 712 -18.32 -24.23 12.58
CA GLU A 712 -17.62 -25.52 12.64
C GLU A 712 -17.70 -26.27 11.30
N PRO A 713 -16.62 -26.96 10.85
CA PRO A 713 -16.63 -27.82 9.67
C PRO A 713 -17.77 -28.84 9.65
N LYS A 714 -18.00 -29.56 10.76
CA LYS A 714 -19.08 -30.56 10.89
C LYS A 714 -20.47 -29.95 10.73
N LEU A 715 -20.65 -28.74 11.26
CA LEU A 715 -21.92 -28.05 11.10
C LEU A 715 -22.05 -27.49 9.68
N ALA A 716 -20.98 -26.95 9.09
CA ALA A 716 -20.99 -26.54 7.70
C ALA A 716 -21.33 -27.72 6.78
N GLU A 717 -20.83 -28.93 7.09
CA GLU A 717 -21.21 -30.19 6.44
C GLU A 717 -22.70 -30.52 6.64
N GLU A 718 -23.26 -30.35 7.84
CA GLU A 718 -24.71 -30.53 8.07
C GLU A 718 -25.57 -29.51 7.30
N LEU A 719 -25.10 -28.27 7.21
CA LEU A 719 -25.81 -27.15 6.58
C LEU A 719 -25.69 -27.14 5.06
N TRP A 720 -24.55 -27.58 4.56
CA TRP A 720 -24.17 -27.58 3.15
C TRP A 720 -23.41 -28.87 2.77
N PRO A 721 -24.07 -30.05 2.82
CA PRO A 721 -23.42 -31.36 2.70
C PRO A 721 -22.51 -31.51 1.47
N ASP A 722 -22.96 -30.97 0.35
CA ASP A 722 -22.26 -31.12 -0.93
C ASP A 722 -21.23 -30.01 -1.20
N THR A 723 -21.13 -28.99 -0.33
CA THR A 723 -20.50 -27.71 -0.72
C THR A 723 -19.62 -27.06 0.36
N TRP A 724 -19.67 -27.58 1.58
CA TRP A 724 -19.08 -26.95 2.75
C TRP A 724 -17.57 -26.72 2.63
N GLU A 725 -16.79 -27.69 2.14
CA GLU A 725 -15.33 -27.54 2.00
C GLU A 725 -14.95 -26.35 1.11
N HIS A 726 -15.66 -26.20 -0.01
CA HIS A 726 -15.45 -25.14 -0.98
C HIS A 726 -15.85 -23.78 -0.41
N LEU A 727 -16.98 -23.73 0.31
CA LEU A 727 -17.45 -22.53 0.99
C LEU A 727 -16.47 -22.06 2.07
N LEU A 728 -15.94 -22.97 2.89
CA LEU A 728 -14.99 -22.61 3.95
C LEU A 728 -13.68 -22.03 3.36
N ARG A 729 -13.19 -22.58 2.25
CA ARG A 729 -12.02 -22.03 1.54
C ARG A 729 -12.30 -20.64 0.97
N ALA A 730 -13.48 -20.42 0.38
CA ALA A 730 -13.89 -19.12 -0.14
C ALA A 730 -13.99 -18.06 0.98
N LEU A 731 -14.59 -18.40 2.11
CA LEU A 731 -14.71 -17.51 3.28
C LEU A 731 -13.37 -17.15 3.91
N SER A 732 -12.48 -18.15 4.05
CA SER A 732 -11.13 -17.94 4.55
C SER A 732 -10.32 -17.07 3.60
N SER A 733 -10.41 -17.32 2.29
CA SER A 733 -9.73 -16.50 1.27
C SER A 733 -10.26 -15.06 1.18
N ALA A 734 -11.53 -14.82 1.53
CA ALA A 734 -12.10 -13.48 1.61
C ALA A 734 -11.59 -12.67 2.82
N GLY A 735 -10.95 -13.34 3.80
CA GLY A 735 -10.51 -12.74 5.07
C GLY A 735 -11.67 -12.50 6.04
N LEU A 736 -12.80 -13.18 5.84
CA LEU A 736 -13.98 -13.09 6.71
C LEU A 736 -13.89 -14.05 7.89
N THR A 737 -13.08 -15.09 7.75
CA THR A 737 -12.91 -16.13 8.77
C THR A 737 -11.45 -16.52 8.96
N PHE A 738 -11.12 -17.00 10.16
CA PHE A 738 -9.81 -17.55 10.48
C PHE A 738 -9.94 -18.79 11.38
N PRO A 739 -9.01 -19.75 11.32
CA PRO A 739 -9.08 -20.97 12.13
C PRO A 739 -8.90 -20.67 13.62
N ARG A 740 -9.65 -21.37 14.49
CA ARG A 740 -9.47 -21.32 15.94
C ARG A 740 -8.35 -22.30 16.33
N PRO A 741 -7.16 -21.86 16.77
CA PRO A 741 -5.97 -22.71 16.86
C PRO A 741 -6.01 -23.88 17.85
N ASN A 742 -7.06 -23.98 18.68
CA ASN A 742 -7.18 -25.00 19.74
C ASN A 742 -8.55 -25.71 19.74
N ASP A 743 -9.34 -25.56 18.68
CA ASP A 743 -10.62 -26.25 18.58
C ASP A 743 -10.42 -27.67 18.01
N LYS A 744 -10.71 -28.69 18.81
CA LYS A 744 -10.64 -30.10 18.38
C LYS A 744 -11.58 -30.41 17.21
N GLU A 745 -12.61 -29.59 17.02
CA GLU A 745 -13.58 -29.74 15.92
C GLU A 745 -13.25 -28.86 14.70
N GLY A 746 -12.18 -28.05 14.75
CA GLY A 746 -11.71 -27.26 13.60
C GLY A 746 -12.52 -25.99 13.30
N GLY A 747 -13.13 -25.36 14.31
CA GLY A 747 -13.96 -24.17 14.16
C GLY A 747 -13.26 -22.97 13.50
N LEU A 748 -14.00 -22.25 12.66
CA LEU A 748 -13.63 -20.98 12.04
C LEU A 748 -14.33 -19.83 12.74
N VAL A 749 -13.61 -18.78 13.10
CA VAL A 749 -14.19 -17.59 13.73
C VAL A 749 -14.75 -16.67 12.64
N VAL A 750 -15.99 -16.19 12.80
CA VAL A 750 -16.63 -15.23 11.90
C VAL A 750 -16.61 -13.84 12.54
N LEU A 751 -15.65 -13.00 12.12
CA LEU A 751 -15.36 -11.69 12.73
C LEU A 751 -16.59 -10.78 12.86
N LEU A 752 -17.46 -10.78 11.85
CA LEU A 752 -18.64 -9.92 11.81
C LEU A 752 -19.69 -10.21 12.89
N ARG A 753 -19.62 -11.39 13.54
CA ARG A 753 -20.58 -11.85 14.57
C ARG A 753 -20.05 -11.66 16.00
N LEU A 754 -18.81 -11.21 16.15
CA LEU A 754 -18.18 -11.00 17.46
C LEU A 754 -18.74 -9.76 18.16
N ASP A 755 -18.70 -9.79 19.49
CA ASP A 755 -19.00 -8.62 20.31
C ASP A 755 -18.01 -7.49 20.06
N LYS A 756 -18.50 -6.25 20.21
CA LYS A 756 -17.70 -5.04 20.02
C LYS A 756 -16.70 -4.84 21.16
N ASP A 757 -17.09 -5.25 22.35
CA ASP A 757 -16.36 -5.00 23.58
C ASP A 757 -15.25 -6.04 23.79
N ARG A 758 -14.14 -5.59 24.38
CA ARG A 758 -13.03 -6.47 24.76
C ARG A 758 -13.49 -7.43 25.87
N PRO A 759 -13.15 -8.73 25.81
CA PRO A 759 -13.41 -9.65 26.91
C PRO A 759 -12.70 -9.23 28.21
N ASP A 760 -13.38 -9.40 29.35
CA ASP A 760 -12.92 -8.92 30.67
C ASP A 760 -11.61 -9.60 31.13
N ASP A 761 -11.40 -10.86 30.77
CA ASP A 761 -10.26 -11.69 31.19
C ASP A 761 -8.95 -11.39 30.44
N VAL A 762 -9.00 -10.62 29.35
CA VAL A 762 -7.79 -10.23 28.59
C VAL A 762 -6.84 -9.42 29.46
N GLY A 763 -7.36 -8.59 30.37
CA GLY A 763 -6.54 -7.81 31.31
C GLY A 763 -5.70 -8.71 32.22
N ASP A 764 -6.35 -9.69 32.85
CA ASP A 764 -5.70 -10.63 33.77
C ASP A 764 -4.62 -11.46 33.06
N ILE A 765 -4.88 -11.91 31.83
CA ILE A 765 -3.92 -12.68 31.01
C ILE A 765 -2.65 -11.88 30.70
N LEU A 766 -2.80 -10.58 30.40
CA LEU A 766 -1.67 -9.71 30.15
C LEU A 766 -0.85 -9.48 31.42
N ASP A 767 -1.52 -9.27 32.55
CA ASP A 767 -0.85 -9.03 33.83
C ASP A 767 -0.08 -10.28 34.30
N ASP A 768 -0.63 -11.48 34.10
CA ASP A 768 0.08 -12.75 34.31
C ASP A 768 1.29 -12.89 33.38
N PHE A 769 1.17 -12.53 32.10
CA PHE A 769 2.30 -12.58 31.17
C PHE A 769 3.40 -11.57 31.57
N ARG A 770 3.01 -10.35 31.96
CA ARG A 770 3.90 -9.29 32.44
C ARG A 770 4.65 -9.69 33.71
N ALA A 771 4.06 -10.52 34.58
CA ALA A 771 4.74 -11.02 35.77
C ALA A 771 5.99 -11.87 35.45
N SER A 772 6.11 -12.37 34.22
CA SER A 772 7.23 -13.22 33.77
C SER A 772 8.16 -12.58 32.75
N HIS A 773 7.85 -11.38 32.25
CA HIS A 773 8.60 -10.70 31.19
C HIS A 773 8.67 -9.18 31.42
N ASP A 774 9.88 -8.63 31.34
CA ASP A 774 10.11 -7.19 31.46
C ASP A 774 10.13 -6.52 30.07
N GLY A 775 9.05 -5.81 29.71
CA GLY A 775 9.04 -4.93 28.54
C GLY A 775 7.72 -4.88 27.78
N GLN A 776 7.36 -3.67 27.35
CA GLN A 776 6.27 -3.40 26.42
C GLN A 776 6.81 -2.49 25.32
N ILE A 777 6.58 -2.89 24.06
CA ILE A 777 6.85 -2.09 22.87
C ILE A 777 5.49 -1.68 22.32
N VAL A 778 5.21 -0.38 22.29
CA VAL A 778 3.93 0.16 21.84
C VAL A 778 4.14 0.87 20.51
N ALA A 779 3.37 0.49 19.50
CA ALA A 779 3.22 1.27 18.28
C ALA A 779 1.78 1.76 18.16
N SER A 780 1.62 3.04 17.83
CA SER A 780 0.33 3.66 17.54
C SER A 780 0.29 4.08 16.08
N CYS A 781 -0.73 3.65 15.35
CA CYS A 781 -0.98 4.04 13.96
C CYS A 781 -2.32 4.76 13.87
N THR A 782 -2.29 6.04 13.53
CA THR A 782 -3.49 6.88 13.39
C THR A 782 -3.87 6.97 11.93
N LEU A 783 -5.04 6.42 11.59
CA LEU A 783 -5.70 6.65 10.32
C LEU A 783 -6.45 7.98 10.40
N LEU A 784 -5.91 9.02 9.76
CA LEU A 784 -6.49 10.37 9.78
C LEU A 784 -7.90 10.41 9.15
N GLN A 785 -8.20 9.41 8.33
CA GLN A 785 -9.49 9.23 7.70
C GLN A 785 -10.26 8.01 8.24
N GLY A 786 -9.78 7.36 9.32
CA GLY A 786 -10.25 6.12 9.94
C GLY A 786 -10.32 4.89 9.02
N ALA A 787 -10.69 3.73 9.56
CA ALA A 787 -10.59 2.46 8.82
C ALA A 787 -11.74 2.29 7.81
N PRO A 788 -11.45 1.92 6.55
CA PRO A 788 -12.50 1.59 5.61
C PRO A 788 -13.19 0.28 6.03
N PRO A 789 -14.46 0.08 5.66
CA PRO A 789 -15.16 -1.17 5.93
C PRO A 789 -14.38 -2.37 5.38
N GLY A 790 -14.30 -3.47 6.14
CA GLY A 790 -13.56 -4.66 5.74
C GLY A 790 -12.06 -4.64 6.03
N PHE A 791 -11.50 -3.46 6.28
CA PHE A 791 -10.07 -3.32 6.56
C PHE A 791 -9.68 -4.02 7.85
N ILE A 792 -10.45 -3.78 8.91
CA ILE A 792 -10.18 -4.35 10.24
C ILE A 792 -10.30 -5.87 10.17
N GLU A 793 -11.33 -6.39 9.50
CA GLU A 793 -11.57 -7.82 9.42
C GLU A 793 -10.43 -8.55 8.69
N ARG A 794 -9.94 -7.98 7.58
CA ARG A 794 -8.78 -8.51 6.86
C ARG A 794 -7.48 -8.36 7.65
N LEU A 795 -7.29 -7.23 8.32
CA LEU A 795 -6.11 -6.97 9.15
C LEU A 795 -6.03 -8.00 10.28
N LEU A 796 -7.09 -8.14 11.07
CA LEU A 796 -7.17 -9.07 12.19
C LEU A 796 -6.99 -10.51 11.73
N SER A 797 -7.74 -10.96 10.70
CA SER A 797 -7.63 -12.34 10.18
C SER A 797 -6.23 -12.68 9.64
N THR A 798 -5.53 -11.71 9.05
CA THR A 798 -4.15 -11.92 8.56
C THR A 798 -3.16 -11.95 9.72
N CYS A 799 -3.31 -11.07 10.71
CA CYS A 799 -2.48 -11.05 11.92
C CYS A 799 -2.62 -12.33 12.75
N CYS A 800 -3.78 -13.01 12.71
CA CYS A 800 -3.97 -14.30 13.38
C CYS A 800 -2.97 -15.39 12.96
N ARG A 801 -2.25 -15.23 11.85
CA ARG A 801 -1.21 -16.16 11.38
C ARG A 801 0.14 -15.98 12.11
N LEU A 802 0.30 -14.95 12.95
CA LEU A 802 1.56 -14.63 13.66
C LEU A 802 1.85 -15.57 14.85
N GLY A 803 0.82 -16.17 15.44
CA GLY A 803 0.94 -16.99 16.64
C GLY A 803 -0.40 -17.63 17.01
N SER A 804 -0.53 -18.10 18.25
CA SER A 804 -1.78 -18.68 18.72
C SER A 804 -2.73 -17.58 19.17
N CYS A 805 -3.86 -17.42 18.48
CA CYS A 805 -4.93 -16.52 18.88
C CYS A 805 -5.70 -17.10 20.07
N ASN A 806 -5.66 -16.40 21.20
CA ASN A 806 -6.36 -16.84 22.41
C ASN A 806 -7.71 -16.13 22.57
N HIS A 807 -7.75 -14.82 22.36
CA HIS A 807 -8.97 -14.00 22.46
C HIS A 807 -9.13 -13.08 21.25
N PHE A 808 -10.38 -12.84 20.86
CA PHE A 808 -10.75 -11.99 19.74
C PHE A 808 -12.10 -11.32 20.03
N TRP A 809 -12.26 -10.12 19.50
CA TRP A 809 -13.52 -9.38 19.48
C TRP A 809 -13.56 -8.57 18.18
N ARG A 810 -14.65 -7.84 17.92
CA ARG A 810 -14.89 -7.19 16.62
C ARG A 810 -13.75 -6.24 16.21
N TYR A 811 -13.10 -5.61 17.17
CA TYR A 811 -12.10 -4.56 16.95
C TYR A 811 -10.74 -4.87 17.56
N GLY A 812 -10.45 -6.14 17.87
CA GLY A 812 -9.13 -6.50 18.35
C GLY A 812 -8.88 -7.99 18.54
N VAL A 813 -7.61 -8.33 18.72
CA VAL A 813 -7.13 -9.69 18.88
C VAL A 813 -5.94 -9.74 19.83
N LEU A 814 -5.90 -10.78 20.67
CA LEU A 814 -4.77 -11.17 21.50
C LEU A 814 -4.07 -12.40 20.89
N ILE A 815 -2.81 -12.23 20.51
CA ILE A 815 -1.97 -13.25 19.89
C ILE A 815 -0.84 -13.58 20.85
N GLN A 816 -0.67 -14.86 21.21
CA GLN A 816 0.38 -15.29 22.13
C GLN A 816 1.27 -16.36 21.52
N SER A 817 2.54 -16.33 21.94
CA SER A 817 3.56 -17.33 21.67
C SER A 817 4.33 -17.60 22.97
N ARG A 818 5.31 -18.51 22.93
CA ARG A 818 6.21 -18.75 24.07
C ARG A 818 7.13 -17.57 24.39
N SER A 819 7.38 -16.70 23.42
CA SER A 819 8.38 -15.62 23.52
C SER A 819 7.80 -14.20 23.44
N PHE A 820 6.49 -14.06 23.20
CA PHE A 820 5.83 -12.76 23.11
C PHE A 820 4.31 -12.89 23.30
N SER A 821 3.68 -11.77 23.63
CA SER A 821 2.23 -11.57 23.57
C SER A 821 1.96 -10.26 22.84
N VAL A 822 1.06 -10.23 21.85
CA VAL A 822 0.71 -9.02 21.11
C VAL A 822 -0.79 -8.78 21.17
N ILE A 823 -1.17 -7.54 21.46
CA ILE A 823 -2.53 -7.05 21.28
C ILE A 823 -2.54 -6.09 20.11
N LEU A 824 -3.48 -6.32 19.19
CA LEU A 824 -3.81 -5.40 18.11
C LEU A 824 -5.25 -4.93 18.33
N GLU A 825 -5.43 -3.61 18.38
CA GLU A 825 -6.71 -2.99 18.70
C GLU A 825 -7.01 -1.81 17.81
N TYR A 826 -8.29 -1.64 17.50
CA TYR A 826 -8.83 -0.50 16.78
C TYR A 826 -9.88 0.22 17.62
N ALA A 827 -9.75 1.54 17.69
CA ALA A 827 -10.78 2.43 18.19
C ALA A 827 -11.04 3.53 17.17
N GLU A 828 -12.29 3.93 17.00
CA GLU A 828 -12.67 5.08 16.17
C GLU A 828 -13.34 6.12 17.05
N ASP A 829 -12.90 7.37 16.91
CA ASP A 829 -13.56 8.51 17.52
C ASP A 829 -14.74 8.92 16.63
N ASP A 830 -15.96 8.79 17.15
CA ASP A 830 -17.19 9.10 16.42
C ASP A 830 -17.30 10.59 16.03
N ASP A 831 -16.69 11.51 16.79
CA ASP A 831 -16.75 12.95 16.54
C ASP A 831 -15.71 13.41 15.52
N THR A 832 -14.47 12.90 15.64
CA THR A 832 -13.36 13.30 14.75
C THR A 832 -13.24 12.41 13.52
N LEU A 833 -13.90 11.25 13.52
CA LEU A 833 -13.82 10.19 12.51
C LEU A 833 -12.38 9.70 12.26
N VAL A 834 -11.51 9.89 13.25
CA VAL A 834 -10.12 9.43 13.25
C VAL A 834 -10.09 8.04 13.85
N GLY A 835 -9.52 7.08 13.12
CA GLY A 835 -9.33 5.72 13.59
C GLY A 835 -7.93 5.56 14.15
N LYS A 836 -7.80 4.97 15.34
CA LYS A 836 -6.51 4.69 15.97
C LYS A 836 -6.33 3.18 16.11
N PHE A 837 -5.23 2.69 15.55
CA PHE A 837 -4.71 1.36 15.84
C PHE A 837 -3.63 1.43 16.91
N SER A 838 -3.73 0.57 17.91
CA SER A 838 -2.62 0.27 18.83
C SER A 838 -2.12 -1.15 18.58
N VAL A 839 -0.80 -1.29 18.52
CA VAL A 839 -0.11 -2.57 18.48
C VAL A 839 0.82 -2.62 19.67
N ASP A 840 0.40 -3.38 20.68
CA ASP A 840 1.11 -3.51 21.95
C ASP A 840 1.77 -4.88 21.99
N ALA A 841 3.10 -4.90 21.85
CA ALA A 841 3.91 -6.12 21.93
C ALA A 841 4.60 -6.23 23.29
N PHE A 842 4.31 -7.32 24.00
CA PHE A 842 4.83 -7.65 25.32
C PHE A 842 5.86 -8.78 25.21
N GLY A 843 6.93 -8.67 26.00
CA GLY A 843 8.01 -9.65 26.10
C GLY A 843 9.36 -8.97 26.37
N ASP A 844 10.44 -9.74 26.47
CA ASP A 844 11.78 -9.16 26.65
C ASP A 844 12.20 -8.40 25.38
N SER A 845 12.27 -7.08 25.50
CA SER A 845 12.67 -6.16 24.42
C SER A 845 14.08 -6.41 23.87
N ARG A 846 14.91 -7.22 24.54
CA ARG A 846 16.23 -7.65 24.07
C ARG A 846 16.20 -8.92 23.23
N THR A 847 15.03 -9.52 23.03
CA THR A 847 14.87 -10.75 22.23
C THR A 847 14.13 -10.46 20.93
N ALA A 848 14.36 -11.26 19.89
CA ALA A 848 13.75 -11.06 18.58
C ALA A 848 12.22 -11.21 18.57
N GLY A 849 11.64 -11.92 19.55
CA GLY A 849 10.23 -12.32 19.56
C GLY A 849 9.24 -11.15 19.48
N PRO A 850 9.24 -10.21 20.45
CA PRO A 850 8.33 -9.06 20.43
C PRO A 850 8.51 -8.15 19.21
N TRP A 851 9.76 -7.94 18.77
CA TRP A 851 10.09 -7.15 17.58
C TRP A 851 9.59 -7.79 16.28
N LEU A 852 9.70 -9.11 16.15
CA LEU A 852 9.18 -9.86 15.01
C LEU A 852 7.65 -9.77 14.96
N ALA A 853 6.99 -9.91 16.11
CA ALA A 853 5.54 -9.85 16.19
C ALA A 853 5.01 -8.45 15.81
N LEU A 854 5.66 -7.40 16.31
CA LEU A 854 5.35 -6.02 15.94
C LEU A 854 5.63 -5.76 14.45
N SER A 855 6.80 -6.16 13.94
CA SER A 855 7.16 -6.05 12.52
C SER A 855 6.16 -6.77 11.61
N GLY A 856 5.67 -7.94 12.05
CA GLY A 856 4.63 -8.71 11.37
C GLY A 856 3.32 -7.94 11.26
N CYS A 857 2.80 -7.42 12.38
CA CYS A 857 1.59 -6.58 12.39
C CYS A 857 1.73 -5.34 11.49
N LEU A 858 2.86 -4.61 11.58
CA LEU A 858 3.12 -3.42 10.77
C LEU A 858 3.30 -3.75 9.27
N SER A 859 3.87 -4.92 8.95
CA SER A 859 3.98 -5.40 7.57
C SER A 859 2.64 -5.76 6.96
N VAL A 860 1.76 -6.39 7.74
CA VAL A 860 0.37 -6.64 7.34
C VAL A 860 -0.36 -5.31 7.15
N LEU A 861 -0.23 -4.37 8.09
CA LEU A 861 -0.82 -3.03 7.99
C LEU A 861 -0.33 -2.31 6.73
N SER A 862 0.98 -2.22 6.50
CA SER A 862 1.58 -1.61 5.31
C SER A 862 1.08 -2.25 4.00
N LYS A 863 1.00 -3.59 3.95
CA LYS A 863 0.43 -4.30 2.79
C LYS A 863 -1.04 -3.92 2.58
N MET A 864 -1.85 -3.91 3.64
CA MET A 864 -3.25 -3.50 3.54
C MET A 864 -3.37 -2.04 3.09
N LEU A 865 -2.61 -1.09 3.66
CA LEU A 865 -2.59 0.32 3.22
C LEU A 865 -2.24 0.45 1.73
N SER A 866 -1.39 -0.43 1.20
CA SER A 866 -1.04 -0.42 -0.22
C SER A 866 -2.22 -0.76 -1.15
N GLU A 867 -3.23 -1.48 -0.65
CA GLU A 867 -4.49 -1.79 -1.36
C GLU A 867 -5.48 -0.62 -1.34
N PHE A 868 -5.26 0.41 -0.50
CA PHE A 868 -6.12 1.59 -0.37
C PHE A 868 -5.30 2.87 -0.62
N PRO A 869 -4.87 3.12 -1.87
CA PRO A 869 -4.05 4.29 -2.20
C PRO A 869 -4.84 5.58 -1.90
N GLY A 870 -4.33 6.39 -0.98
CA GLY A 870 -4.96 7.66 -0.58
C GLY A 870 -5.37 7.73 0.90
N MET A 871 -5.26 6.63 1.65
CA MET A 871 -5.31 6.71 3.12
C MET A 871 -3.99 7.25 3.65
N ASP A 872 -4.09 8.26 4.51
CA ASP A 872 -2.95 8.90 5.17
C ASP A 872 -2.84 8.34 6.59
N VAL A 873 -1.65 7.85 6.92
CA VAL A 873 -1.40 7.15 8.18
C VAL A 873 -0.20 7.76 8.87
N GLU A 874 -0.45 8.24 10.09
CA GLU A 874 0.60 8.67 11.00
C GLU A 874 0.92 7.50 11.94
N ALA A 875 2.05 6.85 11.71
CA ALA A 875 2.51 5.76 12.55
C ALA A 875 3.67 6.20 13.44
N THR A 876 3.61 5.79 14.71
CA THR A 876 4.60 6.15 15.71
C THR A 876 4.92 4.97 16.62
N LEU A 877 6.16 4.89 17.07
CA LEU A 877 6.66 3.93 18.04
C LEU A 877 6.98 4.66 19.35
N GLU A 878 6.50 4.15 20.47
CA GLU A 878 6.95 4.57 21.78
C GLU A 878 8.32 3.96 22.08
N CYS A 879 9.26 4.79 22.53
CA CYS A 879 10.60 4.33 22.81
C CYS A 879 10.63 3.44 24.08
N PRO A 880 11.04 2.15 24.01
CA PRO A 880 10.99 1.24 25.15
C PRO A 880 11.94 1.61 26.29
N TYR A 881 12.99 2.40 26.02
CA TYR A 881 14.00 2.82 27.01
C TYR A 881 13.66 4.13 27.74
N HIS A 882 12.53 4.79 27.44
CA HIS A 882 12.14 6.03 28.10
C HIS A 882 10.76 5.90 28.74
N SER A 883 10.71 6.03 30.06
CA SER A 883 9.46 5.95 30.83
C SER A 883 8.49 7.08 30.48
N GLY A 884 7.28 6.72 30.04
CA GLY A 884 6.10 7.60 30.07
C GLY A 884 5.67 8.25 28.75
N GLY A 885 5.73 7.55 27.60
CA GLY A 885 5.03 7.94 26.35
C GLY A 885 5.39 9.29 25.72
N SER A 886 6.35 10.02 26.30
CA SER A 886 6.58 11.44 25.98
C SER A 886 7.42 11.68 24.73
N ARG A 887 7.94 10.63 24.08
CA ARG A 887 8.70 10.73 22.81
C ARG A 887 8.36 9.59 21.86
N LEU A 888 7.76 9.99 20.73
CA LEU A 888 7.33 9.13 19.64
C LEU A 888 8.36 9.14 18.51
N ILE A 889 8.72 7.96 18.02
CA ILE A 889 9.58 7.76 16.84
C ILE A 889 8.64 7.56 15.63
N PRO A 890 8.73 8.36 14.55
CA PRO A 890 7.87 8.17 13.39
C PRO A 890 8.21 6.86 12.65
N ILE A 891 7.18 6.18 12.13
CA ILE A 891 7.27 4.96 11.33
C ILE A 891 6.77 5.28 9.91
N ASP A 892 7.55 4.91 8.89
CA ASP A 892 7.18 5.04 7.48
C ASP A 892 6.56 3.74 6.95
N LEU A 893 5.23 3.65 6.99
CA LEU A 893 4.49 2.49 6.51
C LEU A 893 4.37 2.40 4.98
N TYR A 894 4.81 3.41 4.22
CA TYR A 894 4.69 3.41 2.76
C TYR A 894 5.90 2.78 2.06
N GLN A 895 6.91 2.32 2.79
CA GLN A 895 8.05 1.62 2.22
C GLN A 895 7.66 0.22 1.74
N ARG A 896 7.89 -0.06 0.45
CA ARG A 896 7.36 -1.24 -0.25
C ARG A 896 8.39 -2.33 -0.56
N ARG A 897 9.66 -2.17 -0.19
CA ARG A 897 10.66 -3.21 -0.46
C ARG A 897 10.76 -4.20 0.71
N PRO A 898 10.74 -5.52 0.45
CA PRO A 898 11.06 -6.52 1.46
C PRO A 898 12.40 -6.17 2.10
N TRP A 899 12.53 -6.33 3.41
CA TRP A 899 13.77 -6.09 4.17
C TRP A 899 14.18 -4.63 4.40
N GLN A 900 13.39 -3.65 3.95
CA GLN A 900 13.62 -2.26 4.36
C GLN A 900 13.16 -2.02 5.81
N CYS A 901 13.85 -1.10 6.50
CA CYS A 901 13.48 -0.70 7.85
C CYS A 901 12.29 0.26 7.82
N PHE A 902 11.33 0.03 8.71
CA PHE A 902 10.19 0.94 8.92
C PHE A 902 10.61 2.31 9.47
N ILE A 903 11.76 2.40 10.13
CA ILE A 903 12.32 3.62 10.73
C ILE A 903 13.56 4.01 9.94
N ARG A 904 13.65 5.24 9.41
CA ARG A 904 14.89 5.67 8.76
C ARG A 904 15.94 5.98 9.82
N GLU A 905 17.22 5.89 9.46
CA GLU A 905 18.34 6.14 10.39
C GLU A 905 18.26 7.50 11.13
N VAL A 906 17.54 8.46 10.55
CA VAL A 906 17.36 9.83 11.05
C VAL A 906 16.20 9.99 12.03
N ASP A 907 15.32 9.00 12.16
CA ASP A 907 14.03 9.12 12.88
C ASP A 907 14.08 8.65 14.35
N GLY A 908 15.22 8.16 14.84
CA GLY A 908 15.35 7.59 16.20
C GLY A 908 15.13 8.56 17.39
N CYS A 909 14.93 8.00 18.58
CA CYS A 909 14.69 8.78 19.80
C CYS A 909 15.88 9.70 20.15
N ARG A 910 15.66 11.03 20.13
CA ARG A 910 16.69 12.05 20.40
C ARG A 910 17.45 11.92 21.72
N ARG A 911 16.89 11.21 22.71
CA ARG A 911 17.52 11.03 24.02
C ARG A 911 18.46 9.81 24.06
N CYS A 912 18.08 8.69 23.44
CA CYS A 912 19.02 7.59 23.13
C CYS A 912 20.22 8.11 22.31
N ILE A 913 19.97 9.08 21.43
CA ILE A 913 20.99 9.70 20.59
C ILE A 913 21.97 10.55 21.41
N HIS A 914 21.46 11.26 22.43
CA HIS A 914 22.26 12.18 23.23
C HIS A 914 23.05 11.48 24.33
N GLU A 915 22.52 10.37 24.86
CA GLU A 915 23.18 9.56 25.89
C GLU A 915 24.29 8.63 25.32
N GLY A 916 24.65 8.78 24.04
CA GLY A 916 25.78 8.07 23.42
C GLY A 916 25.45 6.65 22.95
N GLU A 917 24.20 6.18 23.08
CA GLU A 917 23.78 4.85 22.65
C GLU A 917 23.53 4.80 21.14
N GLN A 918 24.58 5.00 20.33
CA GLN A 918 24.55 4.77 18.88
C GLN A 918 24.01 3.36 18.56
N ASN A 919 24.26 2.40 19.46
CA ASN A 919 23.82 1.01 19.34
C ASN A 919 22.30 0.83 19.50
N ALA A 920 21.61 1.68 20.27
CA ALA A 920 20.14 1.60 20.41
C ALA A 920 19.43 1.96 19.09
N ARG A 921 19.97 2.91 18.32
CA ARG A 921 19.52 3.20 16.93
C ARG A 921 19.69 1.98 16.03
N HIS A 922 20.82 1.27 16.14
CA HIS A 922 21.06 0.05 15.37
C HIS A 922 20.09 -1.06 15.74
N LEU A 923 19.75 -1.22 17.03
CA LEU A 923 18.76 -2.19 17.48
C LEU A 923 17.36 -1.88 16.92
N PHE A 924 16.91 -0.62 16.97
CA PHE A 924 15.60 -0.23 16.44
C PHE A 924 15.49 -0.37 14.92
N SER A 925 16.52 0.08 14.20
CA SER A 925 16.54 0.00 12.74
C SER A 925 16.67 -1.45 12.22
N ARG A 926 17.33 -2.33 12.98
CA ARG A 926 17.41 -3.76 12.64
C ARG A 926 16.23 -4.58 13.19
N GLY A 927 15.56 -4.12 14.24
CA GLY A 927 14.42 -4.80 14.88
C GLY A 927 13.07 -4.51 14.26
N LEU A 928 12.89 -3.38 13.56
CA LEU A 928 11.67 -3.08 12.81
C LEU A 928 11.91 -3.11 11.31
N VAL A 929 11.57 -4.22 10.67
CA VAL A 929 11.75 -4.40 9.22
C VAL A 929 10.48 -4.88 8.55
N VAL A 930 10.33 -4.56 7.26
CA VAL A 930 9.27 -5.10 6.42
C VAL A 930 9.50 -6.60 6.21
N VAL A 931 8.60 -7.42 6.74
CA VAL A 931 8.63 -8.88 6.62
C VAL A 931 7.66 -9.32 5.51
N PRO A 932 8.04 -10.25 4.62
CA PRO A 932 7.16 -10.72 3.56
C PRO A 932 5.86 -11.34 4.11
N VAL A 933 4.71 -10.86 3.64
CA VAL A 933 3.40 -11.45 3.94
C VAL A 933 3.07 -12.51 2.89
N THR A 934 3.42 -13.77 3.16
CA THR A 934 3.11 -14.93 2.30
C THR A 934 2.06 -15.84 2.92
N ASP A 935 1.40 -16.68 2.11
CA ASP A 935 0.47 -17.69 2.62
C ASP A 935 1.16 -18.79 3.45
N SER A 936 2.47 -18.96 3.27
CA SER A 936 3.32 -19.90 4.03
C SER A 936 3.88 -19.35 5.36
N GLY A 937 3.43 -18.18 5.81
CA GLY A 937 3.94 -17.52 7.02
C GLY A 937 5.15 -16.60 6.77
N PHE A 938 5.72 -16.06 7.85
CA PHE A 938 6.83 -15.09 7.79
C PHE A 938 8.20 -15.80 7.78
N ASP A 939 9.20 -15.21 7.13
CA ASP A 939 10.60 -15.66 7.24
C ASP A 939 11.16 -15.29 8.62
N THR A 940 10.93 -16.18 9.59
CA THR A 940 11.36 -16.00 10.97
C THR A 940 12.86 -16.23 11.14
N ALA A 941 13.44 -17.19 10.42
CA ALA A 941 14.84 -17.60 10.57
C ALA A 941 15.82 -16.50 10.10
N GLY A 942 15.52 -15.85 8.98
CA GLY A 942 16.34 -14.74 8.48
C GLY A 942 16.29 -13.50 9.38
N PHE A 943 15.11 -13.20 9.96
CA PHE A 943 14.93 -12.07 10.87
C PHE A 943 15.66 -12.28 12.20
N THR A 944 15.44 -13.42 12.86
CA THR A 944 16.06 -13.73 14.16
C THR A 944 17.57 -13.61 14.09
N ARG A 945 18.20 -14.16 13.05
CA ARG A 945 19.66 -14.07 12.86
C ARG A 945 20.17 -12.63 12.81
N LYS A 946 19.53 -11.76 12.01
CA LYS A 946 19.91 -10.35 11.89
C LYS A 946 19.70 -9.57 13.19
N PHE A 947 18.64 -9.89 13.92
CA PHE A 947 18.35 -9.27 15.20
C PHE A 947 19.37 -9.68 16.27
N ASP A 948 19.73 -10.96 16.32
CA ASP A 948 20.74 -11.49 17.25
C ASP A 948 22.11 -10.87 16.96
N ASP A 949 22.50 -10.73 15.68
CA ASP A 949 23.72 -10.03 15.28
C ASP A 949 23.72 -8.56 15.78
N ALA A 950 22.60 -7.84 15.62
CA ALA A 950 22.44 -6.46 16.12
C ALA A 950 22.53 -6.34 17.64
N THR A 951 21.94 -7.31 18.34
CA THR A 951 21.93 -7.35 19.82
C THR A 951 23.33 -7.69 20.36
N THR A 952 24.08 -8.53 19.64
CA THR A 952 25.47 -8.85 19.97
C THR A 952 26.36 -7.61 19.87
N GLU A 953 26.27 -6.86 18.76
CA GLU A 953 26.96 -5.57 18.59
C GLU A 953 26.59 -4.57 19.71
N TYR A 954 25.31 -4.50 20.10
CA TYR A 954 24.85 -3.65 21.21
C TYR A 954 25.50 -4.02 22.55
N ASN A 955 25.51 -5.31 22.88
CA ASN A 955 26.07 -5.83 24.14
C ASN A 955 27.60 -5.67 24.21
N GLU A 956 28.31 -5.78 23.08
CA GLU A 956 29.75 -5.57 23.01
C GLU A 956 30.14 -4.09 23.22
N GLY A 957 29.37 -3.15 22.66
CA GLY A 957 29.62 -1.71 22.81
C GLY A 957 29.23 -1.11 24.17
N ALA A 958 28.39 -1.80 24.97
CA ALA A 958 28.00 -1.37 26.32
C ALA A 958 29.07 -1.63 27.41
N SER A 959 30.24 -2.14 27.03
CA SER A 959 31.29 -2.53 27.98
C SER A 959 32.33 -1.42 28.27
N ALA A 960 31.97 -0.40 29.07
CA ALA A 960 32.94 0.44 29.83
C ALA A 960 32.29 1.29 30.95
N PRO A 961 33.04 1.70 31.99
CA PRO A 961 33.54 0.92 33.12
C PRO A 961 32.60 0.98 34.36
N ARG A 962 32.69 -0.02 35.24
CA ARG A 962 32.06 0.02 36.58
C ARG A 962 32.57 1.22 37.38
N VAL A 963 31.74 2.24 37.56
CA VAL A 963 31.93 3.26 38.58
C VAL A 963 31.58 2.63 39.93
N THR A 964 32.61 2.37 40.75
CA THR A 964 32.45 2.11 42.18
C THR A 964 31.88 3.34 42.85
N VAL A 965 30.58 3.33 43.17
CA VAL A 965 29.98 4.33 44.03
C VAL A 965 30.42 4.05 45.47
N SER A 966 31.38 4.85 45.93
CA SER A 966 31.72 5.02 47.33
C SER A 966 30.52 5.59 48.09
N THR A 967 30.06 4.87 49.10
CA THR A 967 29.03 5.28 50.07
C THR A 967 29.45 6.53 50.87
N PRO A 968 28.58 7.54 51.05
CA PRO A 968 28.67 8.49 52.17
C PRO A 968 27.81 8.03 53.37
N PRO A 969 28.11 8.52 54.60
CA PRO A 969 27.63 7.93 55.85
C PRO A 969 26.18 8.33 56.20
N ARG A 970 25.50 7.43 56.92
CA ARG A 970 24.21 7.65 57.59
C ARG A 970 24.28 8.78 58.64
N PRO A 971 23.17 9.49 58.86
CA PRO A 971 22.76 9.94 60.18
C PRO A 971 21.77 8.93 60.82
N GLN A 972 22.04 8.58 62.08
CA GLN A 972 21.09 8.07 63.07
C GLN A 972 20.06 9.21 63.40
N GLU A 973 18.85 9.03 63.92
CA GLU A 973 18.34 8.08 64.89
C GLU A 973 16.81 8.27 65.09
N SER A 974 16.11 7.19 65.48
CA SER A 974 15.03 7.14 66.51
C SER A 974 13.56 7.30 66.05
N GLN A 975 12.53 6.55 66.49
CA GLN A 975 12.30 5.48 67.49
C GLN A 975 11.04 4.67 67.08
N GLY A 976 10.84 3.49 67.68
CA GLY A 976 9.49 2.93 67.92
C GLY A 976 9.15 1.52 67.39
N LEU A 977 9.53 0.50 68.16
CA LEU A 977 9.03 -0.91 68.15
C LEU A 977 7.63 -1.01 68.85
N PRO A 978 6.93 -2.18 69.01
CA PRO A 978 7.35 -3.59 68.80
C PRO A 978 6.32 -4.62 68.23
N ALA A 979 6.88 -5.83 67.96
CA ALA A 979 6.35 -7.21 68.14
C ALA A 979 5.35 -7.78 67.11
N SER A 980 5.46 -9.04 66.64
CA SER A 980 5.96 -10.30 67.23
C SER A 980 6.39 -11.30 66.12
N ARG A 981 7.59 -11.92 66.14
CA ARG A 981 7.94 -13.32 66.55
C ARG A 981 6.88 -14.39 66.17
N THR A 982 7.21 -15.51 65.51
CA THR A 982 8.18 -16.53 65.98
C THR A 982 8.55 -17.53 64.87
N THR A 983 9.84 -17.87 64.75
CA THR A 983 10.41 -19.05 64.06
C THR A 983 10.66 -20.17 65.06
N VAL A 984 10.34 -21.44 64.75
CA VAL A 984 11.09 -22.64 65.24
C VAL A 984 10.96 -23.81 64.23
N SER A 985 12.05 -24.56 64.13
CA SER A 985 12.49 -25.64 63.22
C SER A 985 12.23 -27.11 63.67
N ILE A 986 11.94 -27.99 62.68
CA ILE A 986 12.37 -29.42 62.40
C ILE A 986 12.20 -30.52 63.52
N PRO A 987 11.67 -31.77 63.27
CA PRO A 987 12.46 -32.94 62.77
C PRO A 987 11.76 -34.08 61.94
N VAL A 988 12.51 -34.57 60.92
CA VAL A 988 12.79 -35.95 60.41
C VAL A 988 11.79 -37.15 60.55
N GLY A 989 11.45 -37.74 59.38
CA GLY A 989 11.49 -39.19 59.03
C GLY A 989 10.22 -40.06 59.21
N PRO A 990 10.10 -41.29 58.62
CA PRO A 990 10.96 -42.00 57.66
C PRO A 990 10.22 -42.59 56.41
N SER A 991 10.98 -43.28 55.54
CA SER A 991 10.60 -43.89 54.26
C SER A 991 9.78 -45.20 54.37
N ALA A 992 9.01 -45.53 53.32
CA ALA A 992 8.81 -46.92 52.87
C ALA A 992 8.31 -46.99 51.41
N ALA A 993 9.03 -47.74 50.57
CA ALA A 993 8.66 -48.21 49.22
C ALA A 993 7.94 -49.59 49.32
N PRO A 994 7.78 -50.49 48.30
CA PRO A 994 7.94 -50.41 46.83
C PRO A 994 6.88 -51.23 45.99
N ARG A 995 7.12 -51.36 44.65
CA ARG A 995 6.67 -52.40 43.66
C ARG A 995 5.26 -52.25 43.04
N ARG A 996 4.96 -52.59 41.76
CA ARG A 996 5.59 -53.50 40.74
C ARG A 996 4.96 -53.31 39.31
N MET A 997 5.80 -53.46 38.26
CA MET A 997 5.66 -54.11 36.91
C MET A 997 4.34 -54.00 36.10
N GLU A 998 4.32 -53.38 34.90
CA GLU A 998 4.63 -53.89 33.50
C GLU A 998 3.48 -54.69 32.83
N PRO A 999 3.43 -54.94 31.50
CA PRO A 999 3.64 -54.10 30.28
C PRO A 999 2.54 -54.35 29.19
N GLN A 1000 2.44 -53.55 28.10
CA GLN A 1000 1.99 -54.01 26.75
C GLN A 1000 2.04 -52.91 25.65
N ASP A 1001 2.93 -53.13 24.66
CA ASP A 1001 2.69 -53.22 23.21
C ASP A 1001 1.91 -52.17 22.39
N ARG A 1002 2.64 -51.49 21.49
CA ARG A 1002 2.60 -51.56 19.99
C ARG A 1002 2.79 -50.20 19.31
N VAL A 1003 3.83 -50.13 18.49
CA VAL A 1003 4.06 -49.06 17.49
C VAL A 1003 3.19 -49.35 16.26
N PRO A 1004 2.44 -48.37 15.70
CA PRO A 1004 1.61 -48.60 14.52
C PRO A 1004 2.43 -48.71 13.22
N ALA A 1005 2.02 -49.67 12.38
CA ALA A 1005 2.57 -50.03 11.07
C ALA A 1005 2.55 -48.94 9.96
N GLN A 1006 2.28 -47.67 10.30
CA GLN A 1006 2.31 -46.55 9.34
C GLN A 1006 3.72 -46.00 9.10
N ILE A 1007 4.67 -46.29 10.00
CA ILE A 1007 6.03 -45.75 9.91
C ILE A 1007 6.87 -46.56 8.90
N GLU A 1008 6.69 -47.88 8.79
CA GLU A 1008 7.42 -48.70 7.82
C GLU A 1008 6.99 -48.45 6.36
N ALA A 1009 5.72 -48.11 6.11
CA ALA A 1009 5.22 -47.75 4.78
C ALA A 1009 5.83 -46.42 4.29
N LEU A 1010 5.97 -45.44 5.19
CA LEU A 1010 6.57 -44.14 4.88
C LEU A 1010 8.08 -44.25 4.59
N PHE A 1011 8.76 -45.23 5.20
CA PHE A 1011 10.18 -45.49 4.96
C PHE A 1011 10.44 -46.19 3.62
N GLY A 1012 9.55 -47.09 3.17
CA GLY A 1012 9.65 -47.74 1.86
C GLY A 1012 9.44 -46.79 0.67
N ASP A 1013 8.61 -45.76 0.83
CA ASP A 1013 8.36 -44.76 -0.22
C ASP A 1013 9.48 -43.73 -0.36
N LEU A 1014 10.18 -43.43 0.75
CA LEU A 1014 11.34 -42.54 0.73
C LEU A 1014 12.56 -43.18 0.03
N GLU A 1015 12.77 -44.49 0.27
CA GLU A 1015 13.86 -45.25 -0.35
C GLU A 1015 13.65 -45.42 -1.87
N LYS A 1016 12.40 -45.66 -2.31
CA LYS A 1016 12.03 -45.66 -3.74
C LYS A 1016 12.23 -44.30 -4.38
N SER A 1017 11.84 -43.22 -3.70
CA SER A 1017 12.01 -41.86 -4.22
C SER A 1017 13.49 -41.49 -4.39
N PHE A 1018 14.35 -41.89 -3.46
CA PHE A 1018 15.80 -41.69 -3.58
C PHE A 1018 16.41 -42.51 -4.72
N THR A 1019 15.96 -43.75 -4.91
CA THR A 1019 16.45 -44.62 -5.99
C THR A 1019 16.02 -44.09 -7.37
N ILE A 1020 14.81 -43.54 -7.49
CA ILE A 1020 14.29 -42.92 -8.72
C ILE A 1020 15.04 -41.62 -9.03
N ILE A 1021 15.32 -40.78 -8.04
CA ILE A 1021 16.07 -39.53 -8.23
C ILE A 1021 17.53 -39.83 -8.60
N ALA A 1022 18.17 -40.78 -7.91
CA ALA A 1022 19.53 -41.21 -8.23
C ALA A 1022 19.62 -41.85 -9.64
N GLY A 1023 18.64 -42.67 -10.01
CA GLY A 1023 18.53 -43.27 -11.36
C GLY A 1023 18.26 -42.23 -12.44
N GLY A 1024 17.42 -41.23 -12.18
CA GLY A 1024 17.13 -40.11 -13.08
C GLY A 1024 18.34 -39.22 -13.31
N CYS A 1025 19.11 -38.93 -12.26
CA CYS A 1025 20.38 -38.21 -12.38
C CYS A 1025 21.39 -39.02 -13.20
N LEU A 1026 21.56 -40.33 -12.94
CA LEU A 1026 22.45 -41.20 -13.70
C LEU A 1026 22.07 -41.31 -15.20
N ALA A 1027 20.78 -41.36 -15.52
CA ALA A 1027 20.30 -41.38 -16.90
C ALA A 1027 20.53 -40.04 -17.62
N ALA A 1028 20.31 -38.91 -16.93
CA ALA A 1028 20.62 -37.57 -17.46
C ALA A 1028 22.13 -37.39 -17.69
N PHE A 1029 22.97 -37.93 -16.80
CA PHE A 1029 24.43 -37.92 -16.94
C PHE A 1029 24.93 -38.82 -18.08
N ALA A 1030 24.32 -39.99 -18.28
CA ALA A 1030 24.64 -40.88 -19.41
C ALA A 1030 24.26 -40.26 -20.77
N GLY A 1031 23.17 -39.48 -20.81
CA GLY A 1031 22.77 -38.72 -22.00
C GLY A 1031 23.77 -37.61 -22.37
N LEU A 1032 24.26 -36.87 -21.37
CA LEU A 1032 25.23 -35.78 -21.56
C LEU A 1032 26.64 -36.27 -21.90
N ALA A 1033 27.04 -37.45 -21.41
CA ALA A 1033 28.33 -38.07 -21.74
C ALA A 1033 28.47 -38.49 -23.21
N SER A 1034 27.36 -38.59 -23.96
CA SER A 1034 27.37 -38.92 -25.39
C SER A 1034 27.68 -37.73 -26.32
N VAL A 1035 27.73 -36.50 -25.78
CA VAL A 1035 27.80 -35.27 -26.57
C VAL A 1035 29.12 -34.50 -26.41
N TYR A 1036 29.92 -34.77 -25.36
CA TYR A 1036 31.11 -33.96 -25.04
C TYR A 1036 32.30 -34.77 -24.50
N ALA A 1037 33.52 -34.27 -24.72
CA ALA A 1037 34.78 -34.96 -24.42
C ALA A 1037 35.04 -35.19 -22.91
N PRO A 1038 35.76 -36.27 -22.53
CA PRO A 1038 35.91 -36.72 -21.13
C PRO A 1038 36.60 -35.72 -20.18
N GLU A 1039 37.37 -34.77 -20.73
CA GLU A 1039 38.23 -33.86 -19.95
C GLU A 1039 37.45 -32.71 -19.27
N VAL A 1040 36.21 -32.44 -19.69
CA VAL A 1040 35.39 -31.32 -19.17
C VAL A 1040 34.50 -31.72 -18.00
N TRP A 1041 34.17 -33.01 -17.84
CA TRP A 1041 33.14 -33.46 -16.89
C TRP A 1041 33.66 -34.09 -15.60
N ALA A 1042 34.94 -34.50 -15.55
CA ALA A 1042 35.56 -35.06 -14.35
C ALA A 1042 35.40 -34.17 -13.08
N PRO A 1043 35.48 -32.82 -13.16
CA PRO A 1043 35.25 -31.96 -11.99
C PRO A 1043 33.80 -31.98 -11.48
N PHE A 1044 32.82 -32.11 -12.38
CA PHE A 1044 31.40 -32.12 -12.03
C PHE A 1044 30.96 -33.44 -11.37
N LEU A 1045 31.57 -34.55 -11.78
CA LEU A 1045 31.38 -35.85 -11.14
C LEU A 1045 31.90 -35.86 -9.69
N VAL A 1046 33.07 -35.25 -9.45
CA VAL A 1046 33.64 -35.09 -8.11
C VAL A 1046 32.77 -34.19 -7.25
N LEU A 1047 32.30 -33.05 -7.77
CA LEU A 1047 31.39 -32.15 -7.06
C LEU A 1047 30.05 -32.80 -6.70
N GLY A 1048 29.45 -33.57 -7.62
CA GLY A 1048 28.22 -34.32 -7.37
C GLY A 1048 28.38 -35.40 -6.30
N MET A 1049 29.51 -36.12 -6.29
CA MET A 1049 29.83 -37.09 -5.24
C MET A 1049 30.08 -36.42 -3.88
N CYS A 1050 30.77 -35.27 -3.85
CA CYS A 1050 30.99 -34.49 -2.63
C CYS A 1050 29.68 -33.98 -2.01
N PHE A 1051 28.72 -33.50 -2.83
CA PHE A 1051 27.41 -33.08 -2.34
C PHE A 1051 26.59 -34.25 -1.78
N SER A 1052 26.67 -35.41 -2.43
CA SER A 1052 25.99 -36.63 -1.98
C SER A 1052 26.56 -37.14 -0.65
N LEU A 1053 27.90 -37.11 -0.49
CA LEU A 1053 28.59 -37.45 0.74
C LEU A 1053 28.32 -36.43 1.87
N ALA A 1054 28.24 -35.14 1.57
CA ALA A 1054 27.89 -34.10 2.54
C ALA A 1054 26.45 -34.24 3.04
N ALA A 1055 25.51 -34.59 2.15
CA ALA A 1055 24.14 -34.91 2.51
C ALA A 1055 24.06 -36.17 3.39
N ALA A 1056 24.80 -37.23 3.05
CA ALA A 1056 24.87 -38.44 3.86
C ALA A 1056 25.49 -38.19 5.25
N ALA A 1057 26.54 -37.37 5.34
CA ALA A 1057 27.19 -36.98 6.59
C ALA A 1057 26.29 -36.10 7.47
N SER A 1058 25.47 -35.23 6.88
CA SER A 1058 24.46 -34.41 7.57
C SER A 1058 23.37 -35.26 8.21
N VAL A 1059 22.93 -36.32 7.50
CA VAL A 1059 21.95 -37.28 8.02
C VAL A 1059 22.53 -38.15 9.13
N LEU A 1060 23.78 -38.62 8.99
CA LEU A 1060 24.50 -39.37 10.02
C LEU A 1060 24.77 -38.53 11.28
N ARG A 1061 25.11 -37.23 11.14
CA ARG A 1061 25.25 -36.31 12.28
C ARG A 1061 23.95 -36.07 13.04
N LYS A 1062 22.79 -36.08 12.36
CA LYS A 1062 21.47 -36.01 13.01
C LYS A 1062 21.07 -37.32 13.69
N TRP A 1063 21.63 -38.46 13.28
CA TRP A 1063 21.36 -39.77 13.86
C TRP A 1063 22.14 -40.06 15.15
N CYS A 1064 23.38 -39.56 15.28
CA CYS A 1064 24.16 -39.72 16.52
C CYS A 1064 23.65 -38.89 17.72
N TRP A 1065 22.59 -38.08 17.56
CA TRP A 1065 22.05 -37.25 18.64
C TRP A 1065 20.63 -37.60 19.09
N ARG A 1066 20.10 -38.76 18.66
CA ARG A 1066 18.82 -39.29 19.16
C ARG A 1066 18.89 -40.81 19.36
N GLY A 1067 19.64 -41.23 20.38
CA GLY A 1067 19.78 -42.65 20.71
C GLY A 1067 20.45 -42.96 22.06
N GLY A 1068 19.92 -42.46 23.18
CA GLY A 1068 19.95 -43.24 24.45
C GLY A 1068 20.75 -42.75 25.67
N ARG A 1069 20.01 -42.16 26.64
CA ARG A 1069 20.19 -42.09 28.12
C ARG A 1069 21.24 -41.15 28.76
N LEU A 1070 20.74 -40.34 29.70
CA LEU A 1070 21.41 -39.47 30.66
C LEU A 1070 21.67 -40.21 31.98
N ASP A 1071 22.85 -40.01 32.57
CA ASP A 1071 23.10 -40.20 34.01
C ASP A 1071 23.57 -38.85 34.60
N PRO A 1072 22.86 -38.24 35.57
CA PRO A 1072 23.24 -36.94 36.12
C PRO A 1072 23.86 -37.12 37.51
N ARG A 1073 25.19 -37.25 37.62
CA ARG A 1073 25.99 -37.01 38.85
C ARG A 1073 27.51 -37.13 38.62
N SER A 1074 28.15 -36.02 38.25
CA SER A 1074 29.53 -35.61 38.61
C SER A 1074 29.88 -34.38 37.77
N ALA A 1075 29.57 -33.16 38.22
CA ALA A 1075 30.47 -32.33 39.02
C ALA A 1075 31.85 -32.08 38.37
N THR A 1076 32.01 -30.84 37.91
CA THR A 1076 33.18 -29.96 38.10
C THR A 1076 34.53 -30.37 37.52
N GLY A 1077 35.05 -29.58 36.58
CA GLY A 1077 36.49 -29.49 36.35
C GLY A 1077 36.89 -28.76 35.07
N PHE A 1078 37.55 -27.62 35.26
CA PHE A 1078 38.53 -27.01 34.36
C PHE A 1078 38.06 -26.10 33.20
N SER A 1079 37.84 -24.84 33.59
CA SER A 1079 38.43 -23.67 32.93
C SER A 1079 39.97 -23.79 32.86
N ASP A 1080 40.57 -23.04 31.93
CA ASP A 1080 41.99 -22.68 31.82
C ASP A 1080 42.87 -23.57 30.94
N HIS A 1081 42.98 -23.24 29.65
CA HIS A 1081 44.24 -22.90 28.98
C HIS A 1081 44.01 -22.50 27.51
N VAL A 1082 43.79 -21.19 27.29
CA VAL A 1082 44.08 -20.53 26.01
C VAL A 1082 45.31 -19.66 26.26
N HIS A 1083 46.47 -20.14 25.82
CA HIS A 1083 47.60 -19.31 25.37
C HIS A 1083 48.70 -20.23 24.82
N GLN A 1084 48.80 -20.31 23.48
CA GLN A 1084 50.04 -20.13 22.72
C GLN A 1084 49.79 -20.37 21.21
N ASN A 1085 49.99 -19.30 20.44
CA ASN A 1085 50.22 -19.28 18.98
C ASN A 1085 51.62 -19.87 18.67
N PRO A 1086 52.07 -20.10 17.41
CA PRO A 1086 51.38 -20.16 16.11
C PRO A 1086 51.89 -21.30 15.17
N ARG A 1087 51.31 -21.39 13.96
CA ARG A 1087 51.85 -22.01 12.71
C ARG A 1087 51.71 -23.53 12.48
N ASN A 1088 51.17 -23.79 11.29
CA ASN A 1088 51.35 -24.92 10.36
C ASN A 1088 50.48 -26.18 10.52
N GLY A 1089 49.64 -26.40 9.50
CA GLY A 1089 49.45 -27.73 8.91
C GLY A 1089 48.01 -28.10 8.60
N PHE A 1090 47.78 -28.51 7.34
CA PHE A 1090 46.57 -29.12 6.73
C PHE A 1090 45.53 -28.10 6.23
N GLU A 1091 45.51 -27.70 4.94
CA GLU A 1091 45.46 -28.51 3.70
C GLU A 1091 44.40 -29.63 3.75
N ASN A 1092 43.38 -29.46 2.88
CA ASN A 1092 42.25 -30.34 2.53
C ASN A 1092 41.04 -30.40 3.49
N VAL A 1093 40.07 -29.50 3.29
CA VAL A 1093 38.62 -29.79 3.05
C VAL A 1093 38.04 -28.70 2.16
#